data_AF-A0AAJ2TFE3-F1
#
_entry.id   AF-A0AAJ2TFE3-F1
#
_cell.length_a   1.000
_cell.length_b   1.000
_cell.length_c   1.000
_cell.angle_alpha   90.00
_cell.angle_beta   90.00
_cell.angle_gamma   90.00
#
_symmetry.space_group_name_H-M   'P 1'
#
loop_
_entity.id
_entity.type
_entity.pdbx_description
1 polymer ?
#
loop_
_entity_poly.entity_id
_entity_poly.type
_entity_poly.pdbx_seq_one_letter_code
_entity_poly.pdbx_strand_id
1 'polypeptide(L)'
;MGHQFGETEEPKAITITVDVERFTIGQGFYVKPTTLSIKEGDTARTAIEKLLGSGNLLGNVGYLAGIKGADTGTATIPSYIVKELNAGDSSVANAYGQKYTGSDLGEFDYSSYSGWMYFVNNNTPNVGMDQKKLNDGDVLRLAFTYWATGADLTGSGYIGSGIDRTPIKMSFTPANKDGLLEAIAKVNGNSAYLSDAAISEAYETAMTVVQDMTSSPSVTNNATTNLNKAISAYKPGGDTANDAKLAKAVSDQIAGLPAITKLALTDKAAVVAARTAYDALTSAQKALVSNLSSLTAAETKITELQTAADKVAAKAITDQIAALPAVDKLVLTDKDAVAAARAVYDALSEAQKKLVTNLSTLTAVETQMAKLLAGEATEADKATAKAVSGQISGLPSGDKLALGSKADVVAVRVAYNSLSDIQKSLITNLDTLVAAEAKLAELEKATPPVKDEATGIEAVGLPKGVGLKVEPETNDTDKTEVAKKAAKEADIKDAKIVSLYSIKPDMSDEDLAKFNNDPESFVTLTLPLGDDQQGYNSYKIYHKKTDGTVEWITPTLSADGKSLIFKVSAFSEFGVVGTEAPTEIPTVDFSYRTHVQNVGWQDWKNNGAMSGTQGRSLRLEGIEIKRTDTADVDLGIRYETHIENIGWEDSWKADGIMSGTEGRSLRLEAIRIELTGADAKNYDVYYQVHAQNTGWMAFAKNGEDAGTAGFGYRLEGIHVIVVPKGQAAPTPEDGSIETAFLVKN
;
A
#
# COMPACT_ATOMS: atom_id res chain seq x y z
N MET A 1 -57.30 -60.50 61.45
CA MET A 1 -57.26 -59.26 60.66
C MET A 1 -55.80 -58.84 60.53
N GLY A 2 -55.24 -58.94 59.34
CA GLY A 2 -53.91 -58.44 59.03
C GLY A 2 -53.89 -58.11 57.54
N HIS A 3 -54.21 -56.86 57.21
CA HIS A 3 -54.12 -56.35 55.84
C HIS A 3 -52.65 -56.20 55.49
N GLN A 4 -52.20 -57.00 54.52
CA GLN A 4 -50.89 -56.89 53.88
C GLN A 4 -50.99 -55.76 52.86
N PHE A 5 -50.24 -54.67 53.10
CA PHE A 5 -50.11 -53.56 52.15
C PHE A 5 -49.33 -54.05 50.93
N GLY A 6 -49.87 -53.82 49.74
CA GLY A 6 -49.22 -54.15 48.48
C GLY A 6 -47.98 -53.28 48.26
N GLU A 7 -46.88 -53.93 47.87
CA GLU A 7 -45.70 -53.28 47.34
C GLU A 7 -46.07 -52.60 46.00
N THR A 8 -45.93 -51.27 45.94
CA THR A 8 -46.00 -50.51 44.71
C THR A 8 -44.68 -50.69 43.95
N GLU A 9 -44.70 -51.34 42.78
CA GLU A 9 -43.55 -51.40 41.87
C GLU A 9 -43.06 -49.98 41.54
N GLU A 10 -41.75 -49.74 41.66
CA GLU A 10 -41.17 -48.47 41.22
C GLU A 10 -41.30 -48.32 39.70
N PRO A 11 -41.75 -47.16 39.18
CA PRO A 11 -41.92 -46.97 37.75
C PRO A 11 -40.59 -47.06 36.99
N LYS A 12 -40.62 -47.78 35.85
CA LYS A 12 -39.48 -48.06 34.99
C LYS A 12 -38.77 -46.78 34.54
N ALA A 13 -37.45 -46.78 34.50
CA ALA A 13 -36.67 -45.69 33.93
C ALA A 13 -36.69 -45.74 32.39
N ILE A 14 -36.91 -44.58 31.75
CA ILE A 14 -36.80 -44.36 30.31
C ILE A 14 -35.71 -43.32 30.03
N THR A 15 -35.17 -43.29 28.82
CA THR A 15 -34.15 -42.33 28.38
C THR A 15 -34.68 -41.52 27.21
N ILE A 16 -34.57 -40.20 27.32
CA ILE A 16 -34.92 -39.26 26.25
C ILE A 16 -33.67 -38.50 25.78
N THR A 17 -33.72 -37.91 24.59
CA THR A 17 -32.81 -36.84 24.20
C THR A 17 -33.45 -35.50 24.52
N VAL A 18 -32.72 -34.58 25.14
CA VAL A 18 -33.22 -33.25 25.48
C VAL A 18 -32.19 -32.16 25.20
N ASP A 19 -32.64 -31.01 24.72
CA ASP A 19 -31.84 -29.81 24.53
C ASP A 19 -32.64 -28.53 24.84
N VAL A 20 -31.92 -27.43 25.04
CA VAL A 20 -32.50 -26.09 25.23
C VAL A 20 -31.78 -25.12 24.30
N GLU A 21 -32.50 -24.50 23.38
CA GLU A 21 -31.93 -23.76 22.24
C GLU A 21 -32.48 -22.33 22.10
N ARG A 22 -31.64 -21.43 21.57
CA ARG A 22 -31.91 -20.00 21.37
C ARG A 22 -31.43 -19.51 19.99
N PHE A 23 -31.60 -20.35 18.97
CA PHE A 23 -31.03 -20.10 17.63
C PHE A 23 -31.65 -18.91 16.92
N THR A 24 -32.94 -18.66 17.16
CA THR A 24 -33.73 -17.58 16.57
C THR A 24 -33.28 -16.18 16.99
N ILE A 25 -32.43 -16.10 18.03
CA ILE A 25 -31.80 -14.88 18.52
C ILE A 25 -30.25 -14.96 18.50
N GLY A 26 -29.69 -15.97 17.85
CA GLY A 26 -28.25 -16.11 17.64
C GLY A 26 -27.44 -16.51 18.89
N GLN A 27 -28.08 -16.97 19.97
CA GLN A 27 -27.41 -17.30 21.23
C GLN A 27 -27.08 -18.79 21.41
N GLY A 28 -27.21 -19.59 20.34
CA GLY A 28 -26.87 -21.01 20.34
C GLY A 28 -27.65 -21.84 21.37
N PHE A 29 -27.04 -22.92 21.84
CA PHE A 29 -27.62 -23.77 22.88
C PHE A 29 -27.43 -23.17 24.28
N TYR A 30 -28.47 -23.24 25.12
CA TYR A 30 -28.35 -23.11 26.57
C TYR A 30 -27.93 -24.43 27.21
N VAL A 31 -28.56 -25.52 26.77
CA VAL A 31 -28.15 -26.88 27.09
C VAL A 31 -27.97 -27.62 25.78
N LYS A 32 -26.73 -28.04 25.49
CA LYS A 32 -26.43 -28.86 24.31
C LYS A 32 -27.19 -30.20 24.40
N PRO A 33 -27.50 -30.86 23.26
CA PRO A 33 -28.26 -32.09 23.27
C PRO A 33 -27.63 -33.13 24.19
N THR A 34 -28.41 -33.67 25.12
CA THR A 34 -27.95 -34.65 26.10
C THR A 34 -29.00 -35.74 26.29
N THR A 35 -28.57 -36.93 26.68
CA THR A 35 -29.49 -37.96 27.15
C THR A 35 -29.92 -37.66 28.58
N LEU A 36 -31.21 -37.78 28.88
CA LEU A 36 -31.76 -37.63 30.22
C LEU A 36 -32.58 -38.86 30.58
N SER A 37 -32.21 -39.53 31.69
CA SER A 37 -33.02 -40.61 32.25
C SER A 37 -34.16 -40.01 33.08
N ILE A 38 -35.40 -40.44 32.85
CA ILE A 38 -36.62 -40.03 33.59
C ILE A 38 -37.46 -41.27 33.93
N LYS A 39 -38.54 -41.12 34.70
CA LYS A 39 -39.44 -42.23 35.03
C LYS A 39 -40.53 -42.35 33.96
N GLU A 40 -40.96 -43.56 33.66
CA GLU A 40 -42.09 -43.82 32.77
C GLU A 40 -43.34 -43.10 33.30
N GLY A 41 -44.00 -42.33 32.43
CA GLY A 41 -45.12 -41.47 32.78
C GLY A 41 -44.75 -40.05 33.20
N ASP A 42 -43.46 -39.72 33.35
CA ASP A 42 -42.99 -38.34 33.53
C ASP A 42 -43.38 -37.48 32.31
N THR A 43 -43.64 -36.21 32.60
CA THR A 43 -44.08 -35.22 31.61
C THR A 43 -42.90 -34.42 31.08
N ALA A 44 -43.08 -33.74 29.95
CA ALA A 44 -42.09 -32.79 29.42
C ALA A 44 -41.67 -31.75 30.48
N ARG A 45 -42.61 -31.29 31.31
CA ARG A 45 -42.32 -30.37 32.41
C ARG A 45 -41.38 -30.99 33.44
N THR A 46 -41.66 -32.23 33.85
CA THR A 46 -40.83 -32.96 34.83
C THR A 46 -39.42 -33.21 34.29
N ALA A 47 -39.29 -33.51 33.00
CA ALA A 47 -37.99 -33.66 32.33
C ALA A 47 -37.20 -32.33 32.32
N ILE A 48 -37.82 -31.20 31.97
CA ILE A 48 -37.17 -29.88 31.99
C ILE A 48 -36.81 -29.45 33.42
N GLU A 49 -37.66 -29.73 34.42
CA GLU A 49 -37.35 -29.48 35.83
C GLU A 49 -36.16 -30.31 36.31
N LYS A 50 -36.05 -31.56 35.88
CA LYS A 50 -34.89 -32.41 36.17
C LYS A 50 -33.62 -31.91 35.49
N LEU A 51 -33.73 -31.39 34.27
CA LEU A 51 -32.59 -30.89 33.50
C LEU A 51 -32.05 -29.56 34.03
N LEU A 52 -32.94 -28.59 34.29
CA LEU A 52 -32.57 -27.21 34.62
C LEU A 52 -32.70 -26.85 36.09
N GLY A 53 -33.41 -27.67 36.88
CA GLY A 53 -33.81 -27.34 38.24
C GLY A 53 -35.07 -26.46 38.24
N SER A 54 -36.09 -26.86 39.01
CA SER A 54 -37.37 -26.15 39.09
C SER A 54 -37.25 -24.68 39.52
N GLY A 55 -36.27 -24.34 40.37
CA GLY A 55 -36.00 -22.96 40.81
C GLY A 55 -35.47 -22.01 39.75
N ASN A 56 -35.05 -22.55 38.59
CA ASN A 56 -34.56 -21.78 37.44
C ASN A 56 -35.64 -21.53 36.38
N LEU A 57 -36.85 -22.08 36.58
CA LEU A 57 -37.97 -21.90 35.65
C LEU A 57 -38.91 -20.82 36.19
N LEU A 58 -39.20 -19.82 35.35
CA LEU A 58 -40.13 -18.73 35.65
C LEU A 58 -41.51 -19.06 35.08
N GLY A 59 -42.57 -18.65 35.78
CA GLY A 59 -43.95 -18.95 35.42
C GLY A 59 -44.55 -20.10 36.23
N ASN A 60 -45.57 -20.75 35.67
CA ASN A 60 -46.32 -21.82 36.34
C ASN A 60 -46.04 -23.18 35.69
N VAL A 61 -46.46 -24.27 36.33
CA VAL A 61 -46.18 -25.65 35.89
C VAL A 61 -46.65 -25.90 34.44
N GLY A 62 -47.78 -25.33 34.03
CA GLY A 62 -48.31 -25.44 32.66
C GLY A 62 -47.87 -24.35 31.68
N TYR A 63 -47.16 -23.31 32.12
CA TYR A 63 -46.71 -22.19 31.27
C TYR A 63 -45.33 -21.68 31.68
N LEU A 64 -44.33 -21.93 30.83
CA LEU A 64 -42.96 -21.45 31.04
C LEU A 64 -42.82 -20.02 30.53
N ALA A 65 -42.76 -19.06 31.46
CA ALA A 65 -42.61 -17.64 31.15
C ALA A 65 -41.14 -17.27 30.89
N GLY A 66 -40.17 -18.01 31.42
CA GLY A 66 -38.76 -17.74 31.20
C GLY A 66 -37.82 -18.70 31.93
N ILE A 67 -36.52 -18.59 31.66
CA ILE A 67 -35.47 -19.40 32.25
C ILE A 67 -34.38 -18.48 32.81
N LYS A 68 -34.03 -18.68 34.08
CA LYS A 68 -32.97 -17.91 34.73
C LYS A 68 -31.60 -18.23 34.14
N GLY A 69 -30.79 -17.19 33.91
CA GLY A 69 -29.44 -17.35 33.35
C GLY A 69 -29.38 -17.76 31.88
N ALA A 70 -30.53 -17.83 31.20
CA ALA A 70 -30.61 -18.25 29.80
C ALA A 70 -30.41 -17.11 28.79
N ASP A 71 -30.06 -15.91 29.22
CA ASP A 71 -29.70 -14.82 28.31
C ASP A 71 -28.22 -14.46 28.41
N THR A 72 -27.58 -14.28 27.25
CA THR A 72 -26.21 -13.75 27.14
C THR A 72 -26.15 -12.21 27.16
N GLY A 73 -27.30 -11.54 27.10
CA GLY A 73 -27.41 -10.07 27.10
C GLY A 73 -27.34 -9.42 25.73
N THR A 74 -27.16 -10.21 24.66
CA THR A 74 -27.09 -9.69 23.28
C THR A 74 -27.76 -10.67 22.33
N ALA A 75 -28.75 -10.19 21.56
CA ALA A 75 -29.40 -10.97 20.52
C ALA A 75 -28.91 -10.53 19.13
N THR A 76 -28.60 -11.52 18.29
CA THR A 76 -28.31 -11.35 16.86
C THR A 76 -29.33 -12.15 16.08
N ILE A 77 -30.33 -11.47 15.52
CA ILE A 77 -31.45 -12.08 14.82
C ILE A 77 -30.93 -12.64 13.49
N PRO A 78 -31.07 -13.96 13.25
CA PRO A 78 -30.61 -14.59 12.02
C PRO A 78 -31.21 -13.96 10.77
N SER A 79 -30.42 -13.93 9.70
CA SER A 79 -30.79 -13.28 8.43
C SER A 79 -32.08 -13.81 7.81
N TYR A 80 -32.41 -15.09 8.05
CA TYR A 80 -33.65 -15.68 7.56
C TYR A 80 -34.89 -15.10 8.24
N ILE A 81 -34.80 -14.59 9.47
CA ILE A 81 -35.90 -13.91 10.15
C ILE A 81 -35.91 -12.42 9.78
N VAL A 82 -34.73 -11.80 9.69
CA VAL A 82 -34.58 -10.39 9.23
C VAL A 82 -35.26 -10.18 7.88
N LYS A 83 -35.11 -11.14 6.95
CA LYS A 83 -35.76 -11.12 5.63
C LYS A 83 -37.29 -11.14 5.72
N GLU A 84 -37.87 -11.97 6.59
CA GLU A 84 -39.33 -12.09 6.74
C GLU A 84 -39.94 -10.84 7.38
N LEU A 85 -39.15 -10.14 8.19
CA LEU A 85 -39.50 -8.85 8.78
C LEU A 85 -39.37 -7.67 7.82
N ASN A 86 -38.79 -7.86 6.63
CA ASN A 86 -38.31 -6.78 5.76
C ASN A 86 -37.44 -5.76 6.54
N ALA A 87 -36.68 -6.22 7.52
CA ALA A 87 -35.73 -5.40 8.26
C ALA A 87 -34.42 -5.28 7.47
N GLY A 88 -33.77 -4.12 7.50
CA GLY A 88 -32.51 -3.91 6.78
C GLY A 88 -31.36 -4.78 7.31
N ASP A 89 -31.30 -4.96 8.64
CA ASP A 89 -30.32 -5.80 9.33
C ASP A 89 -30.85 -6.30 10.69
N SER A 90 -30.01 -7.07 11.40
CA SER A 90 -30.35 -7.60 12.72
C SER A 90 -30.54 -6.53 13.80
N SER A 91 -29.92 -5.35 13.68
CA SER A 91 -30.06 -4.28 14.68
C SER A 91 -31.46 -3.66 14.62
N VAL A 92 -31.97 -3.47 13.41
CA VAL A 92 -33.34 -3.00 13.16
C VAL A 92 -34.35 -4.05 13.59
N ALA A 93 -34.07 -5.33 13.32
CA ALA A 93 -34.94 -6.41 13.76
C ALA A 93 -35.06 -6.44 15.30
N ASN A 94 -33.96 -6.28 16.03
CA ASN A 94 -33.86 -6.40 17.49
C ASN A 94 -34.29 -5.12 18.28
N ALA A 95 -35.22 -4.33 17.76
CA ALA A 95 -35.57 -3.04 18.37
C ALA A 95 -36.36 -3.13 19.69
N TYR A 96 -36.90 -4.30 20.06
CA TYR A 96 -37.78 -4.46 21.23
C TYR A 96 -37.03 -4.57 22.57
N GLY A 97 -35.72 -4.88 22.53
CA GLY A 97 -34.88 -4.99 23.73
C GLY A 97 -35.32 -6.09 24.72
N GLN A 98 -34.66 -6.16 25.88
CA GLN A 98 -35.03 -7.10 26.94
C GLN A 98 -36.17 -6.54 27.81
N LYS A 99 -37.15 -7.39 28.11
CA LYS A 99 -38.19 -7.17 29.12
C LYS A 99 -37.74 -7.68 30.50
N TYR A 100 -37.05 -8.81 30.56
CA TYR A 100 -36.53 -9.36 31.80
C TYR A 100 -35.21 -8.68 32.18
N THR A 101 -34.96 -8.50 33.48
CA THR A 101 -33.73 -7.86 33.97
C THR A 101 -32.65 -8.90 34.25
N GLY A 102 -31.39 -8.60 33.89
CA GLY A 102 -30.24 -9.47 34.21
C GLY A 102 -29.95 -10.47 33.09
N SER A 103 -29.67 -11.72 33.46
CA SER A 103 -29.33 -12.81 32.54
C SER A 103 -30.49 -13.76 32.29
N ASP A 104 -31.72 -13.37 32.61
CA ASP A 104 -32.90 -14.22 32.46
C ASP A 104 -33.49 -14.03 31.06
N LEU A 105 -33.89 -15.13 30.41
CA LEU A 105 -34.52 -15.08 29.08
C LEU A 105 -35.97 -15.57 29.19
N GLY A 106 -36.92 -14.71 28.89
CA GLY A 106 -38.34 -14.97 28.99
C GLY A 106 -39.17 -14.44 27.83
N GLU A 107 -40.47 -14.69 27.93
CA GLU A 107 -41.46 -14.22 26.96
C GLU A 107 -41.36 -12.71 26.76
N PHE A 108 -41.51 -12.29 25.51
CA PHE A 108 -41.43 -10.90 25.09
C PHE A 108 -40.05 -10.25 25.18
N ASP A 109 -38.98 -11.01 25.45
CA ASP A 109 -37.61 -10.52 25.25
C ASP A 109 -37.27 -10.45 23.76
N TYR A 110 -36.70 -9.33 23.33
CA TYR A 110 -36.27 -9.01 21.97
C TYR A 110 -37.39 -8.86 20.93
N SER A 111 -38.58 -9.39 21.17
CA SER A 111 -39.74 -9.29 20.28
C SER A 111 -41.05 -9.47 21.05
N SER A 112 -42.12 -8.78 20.65
CA SER A 112 -43.46 -8.96 21.22
C SER A 112 -44.11 -10.33 20.95
N TYR A 113 -43.48 -11.17 20.14
CA TYR A 113 -43.92 -12.53 19.84
C TYR A 113 -43.05 -13.61 20.49
N SER A 114 -41.97 -13.23 21.15
CA SER A 114 -40.98 -14.19 21.62
C SER A 114 -41.43 -14.94 22.86
N GLY A 115 -40.90 -16.15 23.03
CA GLY A 115 -41.22 -17.01 24.16
C GLY A 115 -40.65 -18.41 23.99
N TRP A 116 -40.88 -19.26 24.99
CA TRP A 116 -40.40 -20.64 24.98
C TRP A 116 -41.44 -21.59 24.40
N MET A 117 -41.04 -22.37 23.39
CA MET A 117 -41.83 -23.43 22.77
C MET A 117 -41.16 -24.77 22.99
N TYR A 118 -41.97 -25.82 23.07
CA TYR A 118 -41.44 -27.17 23.21
C TYR A 118 -41.94 -28.10 22.10
N PHE A 119 -41.08 -29.04 21.72
CA PHE A 119 -41.34 -30.03 20.69
C PHE A 119 -41.07 -31.41 21.25
N VAL A 120 -41.88 -32.38 20.85
CA VAL A 120 -41.61 -33.80 21.08
C VAL A 120 -41.60 -34.50 19.73
N ASN A 121 -40.45 -35.03 19.33
CA ASN A 121 -40.22 -35.68 18.03
C ASN A 121 -40.63 -34.77 16.86
N ASN A 122 -40.05 -33.56 16.82
CA ASN A 122 -40.31 -32.48 15.87
C ASN A 122 -41.79 -32.04 15.73
N ASN A 123 -42.66 -32.41 16.67
CA ASN A 123 -44.06 -32.01 16.72
C ASN A 123 -44.31 -31.04 17.88
N THR A 124 -45.12 -30.00 17.65
CA THR A 124 -45.58 -29.07 18.70
C THR A 124 -46.84 -29.64 19.37
N PRO A 125 -46.78 -30.13 20.63
CA PRO A 125 -47.97 -30.69 21.25
C PRO A 125 -49.01 -29.60 21.55
N ASN A 126 -50.29 -29.93 21.47
CA ASN A 126 -51.41 -29.02 21.70
C ASN A 126 -51.83 -28.90 23.18
N VAL A 127 -50.96 -29.31 24.08
CA VAL A 127 -51.16 -29.32 25.54
C VAL A 127 -49.98 -28.64 26.23
N GLY A 128 -50.10 -28.30 27.51
CA GLY A 128 -48.98 -27.81 28.31
C GLY A 128 -47.92 -28.89 28.53
N MET A 129 -46.68 -28.49 28.84
CA MET A 129 -45.57 -29.41 29.15
C MET A 129 -45.88 -30.32 30.34
N ASP A 130 -46.76 -29.89 31.24
CA ASP A 130 -47.23 -30.63 32.42
C ASP A 130 -48.21 -31.76 32.08
N GLN A 131 -48.71 -31.81 30.85
CA GLN A 131 -49.66 -32.83 30.39
C GLN A 131 -49.04 -33.80 29.38
N LYS A 132 -48.02 -33.37 28.64
CA LYS A 132 -47.36 -34.21 27.63
C LYS A 132 -46.44 -35.23 28.31
N LYS A 133 -46.90 -36.48 28.42
CA LYS A 133 -46.07 -37.63 28.81
C LYS A 133 -45.06 -37.99 27.73
N LEU A 134 -43.88 -38.42 28.16
CA LEU A 134 -42.77 -38.83 27.30
C LEU A 134 -42.59 -40.34 27.27
N ASN A 135 -42.10 -40.85 26.15
CA ASN A 135 -41.75 -42.25 25.94
C ASN A 135 -40.23 -42.42 25.83
N ASP A 136 -39.78 -43.66 26.01
CA ASP A 136 -38.37 -44.02 25.79
C ASP A 136 -37.95 -43.70 24.34
N GLY A 137 -36.83 -43.01 24.19
CA GLY A 137 -36.31 -42.54 22.91
C GLY A 137 -36.89 -41.22 22.39
N ASP A 138 -37.84 -40.58 23.09
CA ASP A 138 -38.36 -39.27 22.65
C ASP A 138 -37.25 -38.21 22.58
N VAL A 139 -37.36 -37.30 21.61
CA VAL A 139 -36.54 -36.08 21.49
C VAL A 139 -37.37 -34.89 21.95
N LEU A 140 -37.02 -34.32 23.11
CA LEU A 140 -37.63 -33.14 23.70
C LEU A 140 -36.77 -31.90 23.43
N ARG A 141 -37.27 -30.98 22.61
CA ARG A 141 -36.57 -29.72 22.30
C ARG A 141 -37.29 -28.56 22.95
N LEU A 142 -36.58 -27.76 23.75
CA LEU A 142 -37.11 -26.51 24.32
C LEU A 142 -36.45 -25.33 23.62
N ALA A 143 -37.18 -24.66 22.75
CA ALA A 143 -36.67 -23.66 21.82
C ALA A 143 -37.25 -22.28 22.09
N PHE A 144 -36.40 -21.26 22.10
CA PHE A 144 -36.85 -19.87 22.13
C PHE A 144 -37.31 -19.47 20.72
N THR A 145 -38.56 -19.05 20.57
CA THR A 145 -39.06 -18.39 19.36
C THR A 145 -38.85 -16.90 19.50
N TYR A 146 -38.49 -16.25 18.40
CA TYR A 146 -38.42 -14.81 18.27
C TYR A 146 -39.69 -14.24 17.61
N TRP A 147 -40.32 -14.95 16.67
CA TRP A 147 -41.29 -14.32 15.76
C TRP A 147 -42.54 -15.15 15.42
N ALA A 148 -43.67 -14.44 15.23
CA ALA A 148 -45.02 -14.92 14.89
C ALA A 148 -45.43 -16.24 15.53
N THR A 149 -45.41 -16.28 16.87
CA THR A 149 -45.85 -17.41 17.66
C THR A 149 -45.19 -18.74 17.26
N GLY A 150 -43.92 -18.72 16.84
CA GLY A 150 -43.15 -19.91 16.48
C GLY A 150 -42.91 -20.15 15.01
N ALA A 151 -43.32 -19.25 14.10
CA ALA A 151 -43.16 -19.48 12.67
C ALA A 151 -41.69 -19.65 12.26
N ASP A 152 -40.77 -18.99 12.96
CA ASP A 152 -39.32 -19.10 12.82
C ASP A 152 -38.73 -20.46 13.22
N LEU A 153 -39.51 -21.28 13.95
CA LEU A 153 -39.16 -22.64 14.37
C LEU A 153 -39.93 -23.73 13.61
N THR A 154 -41.15 -23.45 13.16
CA THR A 154 -42.07 -24.42 12.54
C THR A 154 -42.26 -24.22 11.04
N GLY A 155 -41.90 -23.05 10.51
CA GLY A 155 -42.21 -22.61 9.15
C GLY A 155 -43.59 -21.96 8.98
N SER A 156 -44.43 -21.93 10.02
CA SER A 156 -45.77 -21.32 9.98
C SER A 156 -46.27 -20.90 11.37
N GLY A 157 -46.94 -19.76 11.46
CA GLY A 157 -47.45 -19.26 12.73
C GLY A 157 -48.50 -18.18 12.54
N TYR A 158 -48.61 -17.27 13.51
CA TYR A 158 -49.62 -16.21 13.50
C TYR A 158 -49.01 -14.87 13.95
N ILE A 159 -49.43 -13.80 13.28
CA ILE A 159 -49.21 -12.41 13.73
C ILE A 159 -50.52 -11.83 14.28
N GLY A 160 -50.41 -10.91 15.24
CA GLY A 160 -51.56 -10.33 15.93
C GLY A 160 -51.97 -11.06 17.23
N SER A 161 -53.03 -10.60 17.88
CA SER A 161 -53.50 -11.12 19.17
C SER A 161 -55.02 -11.35 19.15
N GLY A 162 -55.53 -12.19 20.06
CA GLY A 162 -56.97 -12.46 20.17
C GLY A 162 -57.59 -13.06 18.89
N ILE A 163 -58.74 -12.52 18.49
CA ILE A 163 -59.50 -12.94 17.29
C ILE A 163 -58.92 -12.41 15.97
N ASP A 164 -58.03 -11.40 16.03
CA ASP A 164 -57.46 -10.71 14.86
C ASP A 164 -56.13 -11.33 14.40
N ARG A 165 -55.93 -12.64 14.66
CA ARG A 165 -54.70 -13.34 14.27
C ARG A 165 -54.68 -13.63 12.77
N THR A 166 -53.62 -13.22 12.10
CA THR A 166 -53.38 -13.52 10.69
C THR A 166 -52.38 -14.66 10.56
N PRO A 167 -52.71 -15.77 9.89
CA PRO A 167 -51.75 -16.84 9.61
C PRO A 167 -50.59 -16.32 8.76
N ILE A 168 -49.38 -16.78 9.06
CA ILE A 168 -48.19 -16.49 8.26
C ILE A 168 -47.39 -17.76 7.99
N LYS A 169 -46.75 -17.80 6.82
CA LYS A 169 -45.90 -18.89 6.37
C LYS A 169 -44.55 -18.31 5.96
N MET A 170 -43.49 -18.90 6.49
CA MET A 170 -42.11 -18.52 6.16
C MET A 170 -41.76 -18.91 4.72
N SER A 171 -40.73 -18.29 4.17
CA SER A 171 -40.13 -18.61 2.87
C SER A 171 -39.49 -20.00 2.80
N PHE A 172 -39.24 -20.65 3.95
CA PHE A 172 -38.80 -22.04 4.03
C PHE A 172 -39.40 -22.75 5.26
N THR A 173 -39.36 -24.07 5.27
CA THR A 173 -39.76 -24.90 6.40
C THR A 173 -38.51 -25.51 7.06
N PRO A 174 -38.26 -25.28 8.36
CA PRO A 174 -37.14 -25.88 9.05
C PRO A 174 -37.14 -27.42 8.94
N ALA A 175 -35.97 -28.00 8.70
CA ALA A 175 -35.82 -29.45 8.62
C ALA A 175 -36.06 -30.12 10.00
N ASN A 176 -36.51 -31.38 9.99
CA ASN A 176 -36.54 -32.20 11.21
C ASN A 176 -35.09 -32.49 11.66
N LYS A 177 -34.78 -32.15 12.93
CA LYS A 177 -33.44 -32.27 13.54
C LYS A 177 -33.33 -33.42 14.55
N ASP A 178 -34.39 -34.19 14.80
CA ASP A 178 -34.44 -35.19 15.87
C ASP A 178 -33.25 -36.17 15.80
N GLY A 179 -33.03 -36.81 14.64
CA GLY A 179 -31.93 -37.78 14.48
C GLY A 179 -30.53 -37.16 14.64
N LEU A 180 -30.38 -35.88 14.29
CA LEU A 180 -29.13 -35.15 14.49
C LEU A 180 -28.90 -34.83 15.97
N LEU A 181 -29.96 -34.39 16.67
CA LEU A 181 -29.94 -34.14 18.11
C LEU A 181 -29.62 -35.41 18.90
N GLU A 182 -30.21 -36.56 18.53
CA GLU A 182 -29.88 -37.86 19.13
C GLU A 182 -28.42 -38.26 18.91
N ALA A 183 -27.89 -38.08 17.68
CA ALA A 183 -26.51 -38.39 17.37
C ALA A 183 -25.53 -37.49 18.16
N ILE A 184 -25.83 -36.20 18.27
CA ILE A 184 -25.07 -35.24 19.08
C ILE A 184 -25.13 -35.62 20.57
N ALA A 185 -26.31 -35.99 21.07
CA ALA A 185 -26.50 -36.41 22.47
C ALA A 185 -25.69 -37.67 22.81
N LYS A 186 -25.60 -38.64 21.88
CA LYS A 186 -24.74 -39.82 22.05
C LYS A 186 -23.26 -39.45 22.20
N VAL A 187 -22.79 -38.47 21.45
CA VAL A 187 -21.40 -37.97 21.58
C VAL A 187 -21.21 -37.20 22.89
N ASN A 188 -22.14 -36.31 23.23
CA ASN A 188 -22.08 -35.54 24.47
C ASN A 188 -22.13 -36.43 25.73
N GLY A 189 -22.83 -37.57 25.64
CA GLY A 189 -22.89 -38.58 26.71
C GLY A 189 -21.63 -39.45 26.85
N ASN A 190 -20.68 -39.37 25.92
CA ASN A 190 -19.44 -40.15 25.96
C ASN A 190 -18.22 -39.28 25.66
N SER A 191 -17.55 -38.79 26.70
CA SER A 191 -16.37 -37.93 26.58
C SER A 191 -15.21 -38.56 25.80
N ALA A 192 -15.16 -39.89 25.69
CA ALA A 192 -14.14 -40.58 24.89
C ALA A 192 -14.33 -40.40 23.38
N TYR A 193 -15.56 -40.12 22.91
CA TYR A 193 -15.85 -39.90 21.49
C TYR A 193 -15.27 -38.58 20.97
N LEU A 194 -15.30 -37.51 21.77
CA LEU A 194 -14.70 -36.23 21.39
C LEU A 194 -13.16 -36.28 21.30
N SER A 195 -12.56 -37.38 21.74
CA SER A 195 -11.11 -37.62 21.61
C SER A 195 -10.74 -38.37 20.32
N ASP A 196 -11.73 -38.92 19.59
CA ASP A 196 -11.56 -39.53 18.28
C ASP A 196 -11.68 -38.45 17.19
N ALA A 197 -10.67 -38.35 16.32
CA ALA A 197 -10.61 -37.28 15.33
C ALA A 197 -11.78 -37.31 14.33
N ALA A 198 -12.19 -38.50 13.87
CA ALA A 198 -13.27 -38.64 12.90
C ALA A 198 -14.62 -38.30 13.53
N ILE A 199 -14.82 -38.66 14.80
CA ILE A 199 -16.04 -38.29 15.53
C ILE A 199 -16.05 -36.80 15.85
N SER A 200 -14.92 -36.22 16.28
CA SER A 200 -14.82 -34.79 16.58
C SER A 200 -15.11 -33.93 15.35
N GLU A 201 -14.56 -34.26 14.18
CA GLU A 201 -14.82 -33.53 12.93
C GLU A 201 -16.28 -33.64 12.49
N ALA A 202 -16.86 -34.85 12.54
CA ALA A 202 -18.27 -35.05 12.23
C ALA A 202 -19.20 -34.36 13.25
N TYR A 203 -18.78 -34.27 14.52
CA TYR A 203 -19.52 -33.59 15.59
C TYR A 203 -19.54 -32.07 15.39
N GLU A 204 -18.42 -31.44 15.07
CA GLU A 204 -18.38 -29.99 14.77
C GLU A 204 -19.25 -29.64 13.55
N THR A 205 -19.23 -30.51 12.53
CA THR A 205 -20.13 -30.39 11.38
C THR A 205 -21.59 -30.48 11.82
N ALA A 206 -21.94 -31.47 12.64
CA ALA A 206 -23.28 -31.65 13.18
C ALA A 206 -23.74 -30.47 14.04
N MET A 207 -22.88 -29.93 14.90
CA MET A 207 -23.16 -28.75 15.75
C MET A 207 -23.38 -27.47 14.93
N THR A 208 -22.72 -27.35 13.77
CA THR A 208 -22.94 -26.24 12.84
C THR A 208 -24.31 -26.38 12.16
N VAL A 209 -24.57 -27.56 11.57
CA VAL A 209 -25.82 -27.85 10.83
C VAL A 209 -27.06 -27.79 11.74
N VAL A 210 -26.97 -28.26 12.99
CA VAL A 210 -28.12 -28.26 13.90
C VAL A 210 -28.54 -26.85 14.33
N GLN A 211 -27.60 -25.89 14.39
CA GLN A 211 -27.89 -24.50 14.76
C GLN A 211 -28.40 -23.66 13.59
N ASP A 212 -28.05 -24.03 12.36
CA ASP A 212 -28.60 -23.41 11.16
C ASP A 212 -30.05 -23.85 10.94
N MET A 213 -30.99 -22.92 11.11
CA MET A 213 -32.40 -23.18 10.89
C MET A 213 -32.76 -23.35 9.40
N THR A 214 -31.91 -22.85 8.48
CA THR A 214 -32.14 -22.89 7.03
C THR A 214 -31.58 -24.14 6.35
N SER A 215 -30.86 -24.99 7.09
CA SER A 215 -30.28 -26.23 6.58
C SER A 215 -31.35 -27.14 5.98
N SER A 216 -31.10 -27.61 4.75
CA SER A 216 -32.04 -28.47 4.04
C SER A 216 -32.14 -29.86 4.68
N PRO A 217 -33.25 -30.60 4.48
CA PRO A 217 -33.37 -31.98 4.97
C PRO A 217 -32.21 -32.89 4.55
N SER A 218 -31.67 -32.71 3.33
CA SER A 218 -30.53 -33.49 2.87
C SER A 218 -29.25 -33.18 3.65
N VAL A 219 -28.99 -31.92 3.96
CA VAL A 219 -27.79 -31.50 4.74
C VAL A 219 -27.89 -32.06 6.16
N THR A 220 -29.05 -31.94 6.81
CA THR A 220 -29.31 -32.49 8.14
C THR A 220 -29.16 -34.01 8.19
N ASN A 221 -29.72 -34.72 7.21
CA ASN A 221 -29.61 -36.18 7.11
C ASN A 221 -28.17 -36.64 6.85
N ASN A 222 -27.41 -35.91 6.01
CA ASN A 222 -26.01 -36.23 5.74
C ASN A 222 -25.14 -36.04 6.98
N ALA A 223 -25.32 -34.93 7.71
CA ALA A 223 -24.60 -34.69 8.97
C ALA A 223 -24.90 -35.79 9.99
N THR A 224 -26.17 -36.19 10.13
CA THR A 224 -26.62 -37.29 10.99
C THR A 224 -25.96 -38.62 10.60
N THR A 225 -25.95 -38.93 9.30
CA THR A 225 -25.38 -40.18 8.76
C THR A 225 -23.88 -40.23 9.02
N ASN A 226 -23.17 -39.13 8.73
CA ASN A 226 -21.72 -39.06 8.91
C ASN A 226 -21.33 -39.20 10.39
N LEU A 227 -22.03 -38.51 11.28
CA LEU A 227 -21.77 -38.61 12.72
C LEU A 227 -22.01 -40.03 13.24
N ASN A 228 -23.14 -40.64 12.90
CA ASN A 228 -23.42 -42.03 13.31
C ASN A 228 -22.44 -43.04 12.68
N LYS A 229 -21.97 -42.80 11.46
CA LYS A 229 -20.92 -43.64 10.83
C LYS A 229 -19.60 -43.54 11.59
N ALA A 230 -19.17 -42.34 11.98
CA ALA A 230 -17.97 -42.13 12.77
C ALA A 230 -18.09 -42.82 14.15
N ILE A 231 -19.23 -42.65 14.83
CA ILE A 231 -19.54 -43.35 16.09
C ILE A 231 -19.50 -44.87 15.91
N SER A 232 -20.04 -45.41 14.82
CA SER A 232 -20.06 -46.86 14.58
C SER A 232 -18.69 -47.43 14.23
N ALA A 233 -17.81 -46.61 13.64
CA ALA A 233 -16.42 -46.98 13.36
C ALA A 233 -15.51 -46.87 14.59
N TYR A 234 -15.98 -46.21 15.65
CA TYR A 234 -15.25 -46.04 16.89
C TYR A 234 -14.88 -47.40 17.52
N LYS A 235 -13.61 -47.55 17.86
CA LYS A 235 -13.12 -48.69 18.63
C LYS A 235 -12.62 -48.16 19.98
N PRO A 236 -13.35 -48.41 21.09
CA PRO A 236 -12.90 -48.00 22.41
C PRO A 236 -11.54 -48.64 22.72
N GLY A 237 -10.53 -47.79 22.96
CA GLY A 237 -9.14 -48.23 23.13
C GLY A 237 -8.42 -48.51 21.81
N GLY A 238 -8.23 -47.47 20.98
CA GLY A 238 -7.38 -47.51 19.78
C GLY A 238 -6.01 -48.15 20.03
N ASP A 239 -5.26 -48.42 18.97
CA ASP A 239 -3.96 -49.11 19.00
C ASP A 239 -3.03 -48.56 20.11
N THR A 240 -3.10 -49.18 21.29
CA THR A 240 -2.42 -48.70 22.50
C THR A 240 -0.91 -48.66 22.32
N ALA A 241 -0.37 -49.48 21.42
CA ALA A 241 1.03 -49.44 21.05
C ALA A 241 1.37 -48.19 20.23
N ASN A 242 0.49 -47.79 19.31
CA ASN A 242 0.66 -46.56 18.53
C ASN A 242 0.42 -45.30 19.38
N ASP A 243 -0.57 -45.30 20.27
CA ASP A 243 -0.82 -44.18 21.18
C ASP A 243 0.36 -43.96 22.15
N ALA A 244 0.88 -45.04 22.73
CA ALA A 244 2.09 -44.98 23.55
C ALA A 244 3.30 -44.51 22.76
N LYS A 245 3.44 -44.91 21.48
CA LYS A 245 4.53 -44.48 20.60
C LYS A 245 4.47 -42.98 20.29
N LEU A 246 3.29 -42.45 19.96
CA LEU A 246 3.10 -41.03 19.65
C LEU A 246 3.26 -40.15 20.90
N ALA A 247 2.69 -40.56 22.03
CA ALA A 247 2.88 -39.87 23.31
C ALA A 247 4.34 -39.90 23.78
N LYS A 248 5.05 -41.02 23.55
CA LYS A 248 6.48 -41.13 23.84
C LYS A 248 7.30 -40.18 22.95
N ALA A 249 6.99 -40.05 21.67
CA ALA A 249 7.69 -39.14 20.78
C ALA A 249 7.60 -37.68 21.28
N VAL A 250 6.41 -37.24 21.70
CA VAL A 250 6.22 -35.91 22.32
C VAL A 250 6.95 -35.80 23.66
N SER A 251 6.88 -36.84 24.51
CA SER A 251 7.59 -36.87 25.79
C SER A 251 9.12 -36.74 25.60
N ASP A 252 9.67 -37.44 24.61
CA ASP A 252 11.09 -37.38 24.25
C ASP A 252 11.48 -35.99 23.72
N GLN A 253 10.60 -35.36 22.92
CA GLN A 253 10.80 -33.99 22.44
C GLN A 253 10.81 -32.97 23.57
N ILE A 254 9.90 -33.09 24.55
CA ILE A 254 9.89 -32.26 25.76
C ILE A 254 11.16 -32.51 26.59
N ALA A 255 11.60 -33.77 26.72
CA ALA A 255 12.83 -34.12 27.43
C ALA A 255 14.10 -33.61 26.72
N GLY A 256 14.03 -33.39 25.41
CA GLY A 256 15.11 -32.81 24.60
C GLY A 256 15.25 -31.29 24.75
N LEU A 257 14.30 -30.61 25.40
CA LEU A 257 14.42 -29.18 25.68
C LEU A 257 15.56 -28.91 26.68
N PRO A 258 16.31 -27.80 26.55
CA PRO A 258 17.30 -27.42 27.53
C PRO A 258 16.70 -27.29 28.94
N ALA A 259 17.47 -27.65 29.95
CA ALA A 259 17.07 -27.46 31.35
C ALA A 259 16.72 -25.98 31.61
N ILE A 260 15.72 -25.72 32.46
CA ILE A 260 15.19 -24.37 32.74
C ILE A 260 16.28 -23.35 33.12
N THR A 261 17.35 -23.79 33.79
CA THR A 261 18.49 -22.94 34.19
C THR A 261 19.42 -22.56 33.03
N LYS A 262 19.35 -23.27 31.91
CA LYS A 262 20.13 -23.04 30.68
C LYS A 262 19.27 -22.61 29.50
N LEU A 263 17.95 -22.59 29.66
CA LEU A 263 17.00 -22.24 28.62
C LEU A 263 17.19 -20.77 28.20
N ALA A 264 17.21 -20.51 26.90
CA ALA A 264 17.43 -19.20 26.30
C ALA A 264 16.33 -18.86 25.27
N LEU A 265 16.25 -17.60 24.84
CA LEU A 265 15.27 -17.17 23.84
C LEU A 265 15.45 -17.85 22.47
N THR A 266 16.67 -18.30 22.15
CA THR A 266 16.95 -19.12 20.96
C THR A 266 16.19 -20.44 20.96
N ASP A 267 15.81 -20.95 22.13
CA ASP A 267 15.07 -22.20 22.30
C ASP A 267 13.55 -22.02 22.15
N LYS A 268 13.06 -20.78 22.00
CA LYS A 268 11.63 -20.46 21.89
C LYS A 268 10.93 -21.29 20.81
N ALA A 269 11.56 -21.44 19.65
CA ALA A 269 11.00 -22.23 18.56
C ALA A 269 10.84 -23.72 18.93
N ALA A 270 11.80 -24.29 19.66
CA ALA A 270 11.75 -25.68 20.11
C ALA A 270 10.65 -25.90 21.17
N VAL A 271 10.50 -24.95 22.11
CA VAL A 271 9.42 -24.98 23.11
C VAL A 271 8.05 -24.88 22.43
N VAL A 272 7.87 -23.95 21.48
CA VAL A 272 6.63 -23.82 20.69
C VAL A 272 6.36 -25.10 19.89
N ALA A 273 7.36 -25.67 19.23
CA ALA A 273 7.21 -26.92 18.49
C ALA A 273 6.79 -28.09 19.40
N ALA A 274 7.33 -28.17 20.62
CA ALA A 274 6.92 -29.17 21.61
C ALA A 274 5.47 -28.98 22.06
N ARG A 275 5.01 -27.73 22.24
CA ARG A 275 3.60 -27.42 22.50
C ARG A 275 2.69 -27.79 21.35
N THR A 276 3.04 -27.42 20.12
CA THR A 276 2.27 -27.79 18.94
C THR A 276 2.16 -29.31 18.78
N ALA A 277 3.26 -30.04 19.00
CA ALA A 277 3.26 -31.49 18.95
C ALA A 277 2.38 -32.11 20.05
N TYR A 278 2.44 -31.57 21.27
CA TYR A 278 1.54 -31.97 22.36
C TYR A 278 0.07 -31.66 22.06
N ASP A 279 -0.24 -30.47 21.54
CA ASP A 279 -1.61 -30.04 21.27
C ASP A 279 -2.27 -30.85 20.15
N ALA A 280 -1.47 -31.34 19.18
CA ALA A 280 -1.90 -32.23 18.11
C ALA A 280 -2.24 -33.67 18.58
N LEU A 281 -1.85 -34.05 19.79
CA LEU A 281 -2.21 -35.36 20.35
C LEU A 281 -3.70 -35.43 20.71
N THR A 282 -4.27 -36.63 20.61
CA THR A 282 -5.60 -36.93 21.14
C THR A 282 -5.60 -36.90 22.68
N SER A 283 -6.76 -36.79 23.31
CA SER A 283 -6.85 -36.78 24.79
C SER A 283 -6.26 -38.04 25.43
N ALA A 284 -6.44 -39.22 24.78
CA ALA A 284 -5.88 -40.48 25.24
C ALA A 284 -4.34 -40.49 25.17
N GLN A 285 -3.77 -39.93 24.11
CA GLN A 285 -2.32 -39.79 23.95
C GLN A 285 -1.74 -38.73 24.90
N LYS A 286 -2.41 -37.59 25.08
CA LYS A 286 -2.02 -36.54 26.04
C LYS A 286 -1.92 -37.08 27.46
N ALA A 287 -2.85 -37.96 27.86
CA ALA A 287 -2.83 -38.61 29.18
C ALA A 287 -1.58 -39.49 29.41
N LEU A 288 -0.91 -39.93 28.34
CA LEU A 288 0.33 -40.71 28.39
C LEU A 288 1.60 -39.85 28.43
N VAL A 289 1.51 -38.53 28.21
CA VAL A 289 2.65 -37.60 28.28
C VAL A 289 2.89 -37.20 29.74
N SER A 290 3.90 -37.80 30.37
CA SER A 290 4.16 -37.64 31.82
C SER A 290 4.91 -36.37 32.22
N ASN A 291 5.56 -35.69 31.28
CA ASN A 291 6.47 -34.56 31.54
C ASN A 291 5.94 -33.20 31.06
N LEU A 292 4.61 -33.07 30.87
CA LEU A 292 3.97 -31.81 30.48
C LEU A 292 4.32 -30.62 31.38
N SER A 293 4.50 -30.85 32.68
CA SER A 293 4.91 -29.81 33.65
C SER A 293 6.26 -29.18 33.29
N SER A 294 7.17 -29.94 32.66
CA SER A 294 8.47 -29.42 32.20
C SER A 294 8.30 -28.49 30.99
N LEU A 295 7.39 -28.83 30.08
CA LEU A 295 7.04 -27.97 28.94
C LEU A 295 6.41 -26.65 29.44
N THR A 296 5.45 -26.71 30.36
CA THR A 296 4.83 -25.50 30.94
C THR A 296 5.83 -24.64 31.70
N ALA A 297 6.78 -25.25 32.42
CA ALA A 297 7.86 -24.50 33.06
C ALA A 297 8.77 -23.81 32.02
N ALA A 298 9.08 -24.49 30.90
CA ALA A 298 9.89 -23.92 29.82
C ALA A 298 9.17 -22.74 29.14
N GLU A 299 7.87 -22.87 28.89
CA GLU A 299 7.02 -21.80 28.32
C GLU A 299 6.96 -20.56 29.22
N THR A 300 6.74 -20.78 30.51
CA THR A 300 6.77 -19.73 31.53
C THR A 300 8.13 -19.03 31.51
N LYS A 301 9.22 -19.81 31.47
CA LYS A 301 10.57 -19.26 31.47
C LYS A 301 10.88 -18.48 30.19
N ILE A 302 10.48 -18.95 29.02
CA ILE A 302 10.61 -18.21 27.76
C ILE A 302 9.86 -16.88 27.83
N THR A 303 8.67 -16.86 28.43
CA THR A 303 7.87 -15.65 28.60
C THR A 303 8.55 -14.64 29.53
N GLU A 304 9.12 -15.11 30.65
CA GLU A 304 9.94 -14.28 31.54
C GLU A 304 11.17 -13.69 30.82
N LEU A 305 11.90 -14.52 30.07
CA LEU A 305 13.09 -14.10 29.32
C LEU A 305 12.73 -13.07 28.24
N GLN A 306 11.61 -13.27 27.54
CA GLN A 306 11.11 -12.34 26.53
C GLN A 306 10.77 -11.00 27.17
N THR A 307 10.03 -11.03 28.30
CA THR A 307 9.68 -9.83 29.06
C THR A 307 10.92 -9.08 29.53
N ALA A 308 11.94 -9.79 30.00
CA ALA A 308 13.21 -9.18 30.41
C ALA A 308 13.94 -8.53 29.22
N ALA A 309 14.02 -9.22 28.07
CA ALA A 309 14.61 -8.68 26.85
C ALA A 309 13.86 -7.44 26.33
N ASP A 310 12.53 -7.46 26.34
CA ASP A 310 11.70 -6.32 25.92
C ASP A 310 11.90 -5.11 26.85
N LYS A 311 12.06 -5.32 28.16
CA LYS A 311 12.42 -4.27 29.11
C LYS A 311 13.81 -3.69 28.85
N VAL A 312 14.79 -4.51 28.45
CA VAL A 312 16.13 -4.02 28.08
C VAL A 312 16.07 -3.16 26.83
N ALA A 313 15.33 -3.59 25.80
CA ALA A 313 15.14 -2.81 24.57
C ALA A 313 14.43 -1.46 24.85
N ALA A 314 13.36 -1.48 25.65
CA ALA A 314 12.66 -0.26 26.05
C ALA A 314 13.53 0.66 26.93
N LYS A 315 14.35 0.09 27.83
CA LYS A 315 15.28 0.89 28.65
C LYS A 315 16.33 1.60 27.81
N ALA A 316 16.86 0.95 26.78
CA ALA A 316 17.86 1.56 25.90
C ALA A 316 17.34 2.86 25.26
N ILE A 317 16.11 2.86 24.74
CA ILE A 317 15.51 4.09 24.21
C ILE A 317 15.16 5.09 25.31
N THR A 318 14.66 4.65 26.47
CA THR A 318 14.37 5.55 27.59
C THR A 318 15.62 6.30 28.06
N ASP A 319 16.75 5.61 28.14
CA ASP A 319 18.04 6.22 28.49
C ASP A 319 18.54 7.17 27.39
N GLN A 320 18.37 6.80 26.11
CA GLN A 320 18.72 7.66 24.98
C GLN A 320 17.89 8.96 24.96
N ILE A 321 16.59 8.89 25.22
CA ILE A 321 15.73 10.07 25.37
C ILE A 321 16.17 10.91 26.58
N ALA A 322 16.54 10.28 27.69
CA ALA A 322 16.99 10.98 28.89
C ALA A 322 18.35 11.68 28.70
N ALA A 323 19.16 11.24 27.72
CA ALA A 323 20.43 11.87 27.36
C ALA A 323 20.28 13.08 26.43
N LEU A 324 19.09 13.31 25.84
CA LEU A 324 18.84 14.48 25.01
C LEU A 324 18.89 15.77 25.85
N PRO A 325 19.38 16.89 25.30
CA PRO A 325 19.34 18.17 25.98
C PRO A 325 17.92 18.56 26.41
N ALA A 326 17.82 19.28 27.53
CA ALA A 326 16.56 19.85 27.97
C ALA A 326 15.99 20.79 26.89
N VAL A 327 14.65 20.87 26.82
CA VAL A 327 13.93 21.59 25.76
C VAL A 327 14.39 23.04 25.61
N ASP A 328 14.69 23.73 26.71
CA ASP A 328 15.17 25.12 26.75
C ASP A 328 16.64 25.31 26.37
N LYS A 329 17.40 24.22 26.28
CA LYS A 329 18.84 24.19 25.93
C LYS A 329 19.12 23.57 24.57
N LEU A 330 18.07 23.16 23.86
CA LEU A 330 18.16 22.49 22.57
C LEU A 330 18.72 23.43 21.50
N VAL A 331 19.64 22.93 20.67
CA VAL A 331 20.23 23.67 19.53
C VAL A 331 20.15 22.85 18.25
N LEU A 332 20.29 23.49 17.09
CA LEU A 332 20.14 22.82 15.78
C LEU A 332 21.11 21.65 15.56
N THR A 333 22.29 21.65 16.20
CA THR A 333 23.24 20.53 16.14
C THR A 333 22.73 19.27 16.84
N ASP A 334 21.69 19.36 17.68
CA ASP A 334 21.07 18.21 18.35
C ASP A 334 20.07 17.46 17.45
N LYS A 335 19.76 17.96 16.24
CA LYS A 335 18.69 17.41 15.39
C LYS A 335 18.87 15.92 15.13
N ASP A 336 20.10 15.49 14.87
CA ASP A 336 20.39 14.10 14.50
C ASP A 336 20.21 13.17 15.70
N ALA A 337 20.51 13.65 16.92
CA ALA A 337 20.28 12.89 18.15
C ALA A 337 18.77 12.72 18.43
N VAL A 338 17.98 13.77 18.21
CA VAL A 338 16.51 13.72 18.34
C VAL A 338 15.92 12.76 17.32
N ALA A 339 16.32 12.88 16.04
CA ALA A 339 15.87 12.00 14.97
C ALA A 339 16.27 10.53 15.22
N ALA A 340 17.50 10.28 15.70
CA ALA A 340 17.97 8.95 16.03
C ALA A 340 17.15 8.33 17.18
N ALA A 341 16.78 9.11 18.20
CA ALA A 341 15.91 8.62 19.27
C ALA A 341 14.53 8.22 18.73
N ARG A 342 13.92 9.02 17.85
CA ARG A 342 12.65 8.67 17.19
C ARG A 342 12.75 7.41 16.35
N ALA A 343 13.79 7.28 15.54
CA ALA A 343 14.00 6.10 14.70
C ALA A 343 14.12 4.81 15.53
N VAL A 344 14.85 4.86 16.65
CA VAL A 344 14.97 3.73 17.58
C VAL A 344 13.62 3.42 18.24
N TYR A 345 12.86 4.43 18.66
CA TYR A 345 11.52 4.24 19.21
C TYR A 345 10.55 3.60 18.20
N ASP A 346 10.54 4.07 16.96
CA ASP A 346 9.62 3.59 15.93
C ASP A 346 9.88 2.15 15.52
N ALA A 347 11.16 1.72 15.55
CA ALA A 347 11.60 0.35 15.29
C ALA A 347 11.21 -0.66 16.39
N LEU A 348 10.77 -0.21 17.57
CA LEU A 348 10.31 -1.10 18.65
C LEU A 348 8.99 -1.79 18.30
N SER A 349 8.80 -2.99 18.86
CA SER A 349 7.49 -3.66 18.82
C SER A 349 6.46 -2.94 19.69
N GLU A 350 5.17 -3.17 19.44
CA GLU A 350 4.08 -2.58 20.24
C GLU A 350 4.16 -2.93 21.73
N ALA A 351 4.63 -4.14 22.07
CA ALA A 351 4.85 -4.54 23.45
C ALA A 351 6.00 -3.74 24.11
N GLN A 352 7.06 -3.48 23.35
CA GLN A 352 8.22 -2.71 23.81
C GLN A 352 7.89 -1.21 23.93
N LYS A 353 7.17 -0.61 22.96
CA LYS A 353 6.73 0.80 23.01
C LYS A 353 5.93 1.11 24.26
N LYS A 354 5.05 0.21 24.71
CA LYS A 354 4.27 0.35 25.96
C LYS A 354 5.13 0.43 27.23
N LEU A 355 6.37 -0.06 27.18
CA LEU A 355 7.32 -0.01 28.30
C LEU A 355 8.15 1.28 28.33
N VAL A 356 8.09 2.12 27.28
CA VAL A 356 8.83 3.39 27.21
C VAL A 356 8.09 4.47 28.00
N THR A 357 8.66 4.90 29.12
CA THR A 357 7.95 5.76 30.09
C THR A 357 8.06 7.27 29.83
N ASN A 358 8.99 7.70 28.98
CA ASN A 358 9.35 9.11 28.75
C ASN A 358 9.13 9.58 27.31
N LEU A 359 8.20 8.96 26.58
CA LEU A 359 7.86 9.36 25.21
C LEU A 359 7.41 10.83 25.10
N SER A 360 6.73 11.36 26.11
CA SER A 360 6.32 12.78 26.16
C SER A 360 7.51 13.74 26.12
N THR A 361 8.66 13.35 26.69
CA THR A 361 9.90 14.12 26.60
C THR A 361 10.42 14.16 25.17
N LEU A 362 10.42 13.01 24.48
CA LEU A 362 10.82 12.94 23.06
C LEU A 362 9.91 13.82 22.18
N THR A 363 8.60 13.75 22.36
CA THR A 363 7.65 14.61 21.63
C THR A 363 7.89 16.10 21.89
N ALA A 364 8.23 16.47 23.14
CA ALA A 364 8.49 17.87 23.49
C ALA A 364 9.77 18.40 22.83
N VAL A 365 10.86 17.63 22.81
CA VAL A 365 12.11 18.04 22.16
C VAL A 365 11.96 18.09 20.64
N GLU A 366 11.21 17.18 20.02
CA GLU A 366 10.89 17.23 18.59
C GLU A 366 10.09 18.49 18.21
N THR A 367 9.08 18.81 19.01
CA THR A 367 8.27 20.02 18.80
C THR A 367 9.13 21.28 18.88
N GLN A 368 10.07 21.32 19.81
CA GLN A 368 10.99 22.45 19.94
C GLN A 368 12.02 22.49 18.80
N MET A 369 12.55 21.34 18.38
CA MET A 369 13.47 21.25 17.24
C MET A 369 12.81 21.76 15.96
N ALA A 370 11.56 21.39 15.71
CA ALA A 370 10.78 21.89 14.57
C ALA A 370 10.63 23.42 14.61
N LYS A 371 10.43 24.02 15.79
CA LYS A 371 10.38 25.49 15.93
C LYS A 371 11.72 26.16 15.65
N LEU A 372 12.82 25.56 16.10
CA LEU A 372 14.17 26.07 15.82
C LEU A 372 14.45 26.03 14.30
N LEU A 373 14.14 24.91 13.64
CA LEU A 373 14.28 24.77 12.19
C LEU A 373 13.42 25.77 11.42
N ALA A 374 12.16 25.95 11.81
CA ALA A 374 11.26 26.92 11.18
C ALA A 374 11.73 28.37 11.38
N GLY A 375 12.46 28.65 12.47
CA GLY A 375 13.08 29.96 12.72
C GLY A 375 14.18 30.33 11.73
N GLU A 376 14.86 29.35 11.13
CA GLU A 376 15.89 29.53 10.11
C GLU A 376 15.32 29.61 8.67
N ALA A 377 14.02 29.45 8.49
CA ALA A 377 13.41 29.36 7.18
C ALA A 377 13.49 30.67 6.39
N THR A 378 14.06 30.60 5.18
CA THR A 378 14.03 31.70 4.21
C THR A 378 12.64 31.83 3.57
N GLU A 379 12.39 32.95 2.87
CA GLU A 379 11.16 33.10 2.07
C GLU A 379 11.07 32.07 0.94
N ALA A 380 12.21 31.61 0.40
CA ALA A 380 12.25 30.53 -0.58
C ALA A 380 11.82 29.19 0.04
N ASP A 381 12.28 28.88 1.26
CA ASP A 381 11.87 27.67 1.97
C ASP A 381 10.36 27.66 2.25
N LYS A 382 9.81 28.80 2.69
CA LYS A 382 8.37 28.96 2.90
C LYS A 382 7.57 28.78 1.61
N ALA A 383 8.06 29.32 0.49
CA ALA A 383 7.40 29.16 -0.81
C ALA A 383 7.38 27.68 -1.25
N THR A 384 8.50 26.98 -1.15
CA THR A 384 8.62 25.55 -1.48
C THR A 384 7.74 24.69 -0.57
N ALA A 385 7.78 24.91 0.75
CA ALA A 385 6.94 24.18 1.69
C ALA A 385 5.45 24.43 1.44
N LYS A 386 5.05 25.69 1.16
CA LYS A 386 3.66 26.04 0.80
C LYS A 386 3.19 25.33 -0.47
N ALA A 387 4.05 25.17 -1.46
CA ALA A 387 3.72 24.42 -2.68
C ALA A 387 3.39 22.96 -2.35
N VAL A 388 4.22 22.28 -1.57
CA VAL A 388 3.98 20.89 -1.15
C VAL A 388 2.77 20.78 -0.21
N SER A 389 2.59 21.69 0.75
CA SER A 389 1.36 21.74 1.56
C SER A 389 0.11 21.91 0.71
N GLY A 390 0.17 22.70 -0.36
CA GLY A 390 -0.91 22.84 -1.34
C GLY A 390 -1.21 21.52 -2.07
N GLN A 391 -0.18 20.78 -2.46
CA GLN A 391 -0.35 19.43 -3.05
C GLN A 391 -0.99 18.46 -2.06
N ILE A 392 -0.54 18.43 -0.80
CA ILE A 392 -1.14 17.60 0.26
C ILE A 392 -2.62 17.94 0.46
N SER A 393 -2.96 19.23 0.52
CA SER A 393 -4.35 19.69 0.64
C SER A 393 -5.20 19.41 -0.59
N GLY A 394 -4.58 19.21 -1.76
CA GLY A 394 -5.26 18.87 -3.01
C GLY A 394 -5.58 17.38 -3.15
N LEU A 395 -5.08 16.51 -2.26
CA LEU A 395 -5.33 15.08 -2.34
C LEU A 395 -6.83 14.75 -2.10
N PRO A 396 -7.39 13.75 -2.83
CA PRO A 396 -8.70 13.21 -2.51
C PRO A 396 -8.73 12.61 -1.09
N SER A 397 -9.87 12.69 -0.41
CA SER A 397 -10.03 12.21 0.96
C SER A 397 -11.35 11.48 1.17
N GLY A 398 -11.40 10.58 2.16
CA GLY A 398 -12.62 9.85 2.52
C GLY A 398 -13.14 9.02 1.35
N ASP A 399 -14.45 9.09 1.08
CA ASP A 399 -15.10 8.32 0.01
C ASP A 399 -14.70 8.77 -1.40
N LYS A 400 -14.08 9.95 -1.54
CA LYS A 400 -13.55 10.43 -2.83
C LYS A 400 -12.19 9.84 -3.18
N LEU A 401 -11.51 9.23 -2.22
CA LEU A 401 -10.21 8.61 -2.45
C LEU A 401 -10.39 7.22 -3.05
N ALA A 402 -10.20 7.11 -4.36
CA ALA A 402 -10.20 5.85 -5.09
C ALA A 402 -8.79 5.27 -5.22
N LEU A 403 -8.69 3.95 -5.41
CA LEU A 403 -7.42 3.24 -5.62
C LEU A 403 -6.60 3.80 -6.79
N GLY A 404 -7.26 4.23 -7.86
CA GLY A 404 -6.61 4.84 -9.00
C GLY A 404 -5.88 6.15 -8.69
N SER A 405 -6.13 6.79 -7.53
CA SER A 405 -5.44 8.00 -7.07
C SER A 405 -4.10 7.72 -6.39
N LYS A 406 -3.65 6.45 -6.33
CA LYS A 406 -2.37 6.07 -5.72
C LYS A 406 -1.20 6.87 -6.29
N ALA A 407 -1.13 7.06 -7.61
CA ALA A 407 -0.09 7.86 -8.24
C ALA A 407 -0.03 9.29 -7.70
N ASP A 408 -1.18 9.93 -7.46
CA ASP A 408 -1.26 11.28 -6.92
C ASP A 408 -0.68 11.32 -5.48
N VAL A 409 -1.07 10.37 -4.63
CA VAL A 409 -0.57 10.26 -3.26
C VAL A 409 0.95 9.98 -3.23
N VAL A 410 1.42 9.08 -4.09
CA VAL A 410 2.85 8.76 -4.22
C VAL A 410 3.64 9.99 -4.68
N ALA A 411 3.13 10.75 -5.67
CA ALA A 411 3.76 11.98 -6.14
C ALA A 411 3.93 13.00 -5.00
N VAL A 412 2.90 13.19 -4.18
CA VAL A 412 2.96 14.09 -3.02
C VAL A 412 3.95 13.59 -1.97
N ARG A 413 4.00 12.28 -1.70
CA ARG A 413 4.99 11.70 -0.79
C ARG A 413 6.43 11.91 -1.28
N VAL A 414 6.68 11.71 -2.57
CA VAL A 414 7.99 11.96 -3.17
C VAL A 414 8.36 13.45 -3.07
N ALA A 415 7.43 14.35 -3.38
CA ALA A 415 7.64 15.79 -3.23
C ALA A 415 7.96 16.19 -1.77
N TYR A 416 7.22 15.64 -0.80
CA TYR A 416 7.50 15.84 0.62
C TYR A 416 8.87 15.30 1.03
N ASN A 417 9.25 14.12 0.55
CA ASN A 417 10.54 13.50 0.91
C ASN A 417 11.74 14.30 0.39
N SER A 418 11.59 14.97 -0.75
CA SER A 418 12.61 15.84 -1.35
C SER A 418 12.80 17.19 -0.64
N LEU A 419 11.92 17.54 0.30
CA LEU A 419 12.07 18.77 1.10
C LEU A 419 13.25 18.68 2.06
N SER A 420 13.91 19.82 2.30
CA SER A 420 14.89 19.97 3.38
C SER A 420 14.23 19.86 4.76
N ASP A 421 15.01 19.63 5.82
CA ASP A 421 14.46 19.55 7.19
C ASP A 421 13.78 20.85 7.62
N ILE A 422 14.34 22.00 7.22
CA ILE A 422 13.73 23.32 7.43
C ILE A 422 12.38 23.38 6.74
N GLN A 423 12.29 22.97 5.47
CA GLN A 423 11.05 22.99 4.71
C GLN A 423 10.01 22.01 5.25
N LYS A 424 10.41 20.78 5.64
CA LYS A 424 9.54 19.79 6.27
C LYS A 424 8.96 20.30 7.59
N SER A 425 9.73 21.05 8.38
CA SER A 425 9.27 21.64 9.64
C SER A 425 8.12 22.64 9.47
N LEU A 426 7.94 23.19 8.26
CA LEU A 426 6.86 24.12 7.92
C LEU A 426 5.58 23.42 7.45
N ILE A 427 5.61 22.10 7.21
CA ILE A 427 4.44 21.33 6.74
C ILE A 427 3.56 20.97 7.94
N THR A 428 2.41 21.65 8.08
CA THR A 428 1.49 21.43 9.21
C THR A 428 0.36 20.45 8.92
N ASN A 429 0.22 20.00 7.67
CA ASN A 429 -0.89 19.16 7.20
C ASN A 429 -0.46 17.75 6.78
N LEU A 430 0.69 17.26 7.26
CA LEU A 430 1.24 15.94 6.92
C LEU A 430 0.28 14.79 7.26
N ASP A 431 -0.51 14.92 8.33
CA ASP A 431 -1.50 13.92 8.74
C ASP A 431 -2.52 13.60 7.63
N THR A 432 -2.83 14.58 6.77
CA THR A 432 -3.72 14.37 5.61
C THR A 432 -3.11 13.40 4.60
N LEU A 433 -1.80 13.52 4.33
CA LEU A 433 -1.08 12.59 3.45
C LEU A 433 -1.03 11.20 4.07
N VAL A 434 -0.71 11.10 5.36
CA VAL A 434 -0.64 9.83 6.10
C VAL A 434 -2.01 9.12 6.12
N ALA A 435 -3.10 9.87 6.32
CA ALA A 435 -4.45 9.32 6.28
C ALA A 435 -4.82 8.80 4.88
N ALA A 436 -4.44 9.52 3.82
CA ALA A 436 -4.65 9.06 2.44
C ALA A 436 -3.88 7.77 2.13
N GLU A 437 -2.63 7.66 2.57
CA GLU A 437 -1.81 6.44 2.42
C GLU A 437 -2.40 5.26 3.18
N ALA A 438 -2.81 5.46 4.44
CA ALA A 438 -3.46 4.42 5.24
C ALA A 438 -4.75 3.93 4.58
N LYS A 439 -5.56 4.85 4.03
CA LYS A 439 -6.79 4.50 3.34
C LYS A 439 -6.54 3.73 2.05
N LEU A 440 -5.54 4.12 1.26
CA LEU A 440 -5.13 3.36 0.07
C LEU A 440 -4.67 1.94 0.45
N ALA A 441 -3.90 1.79 1.52
CA ALA A 441 -3.48 0.47 2.00
C ALA A 441 -4.66 -0.43 2.44
N GLU A 442 -5.73 0.14 3.00
CA GLU A 442 -6.98 -0.60 3.25
C GLU A 442 -7.67 -1.02 1.96
N LEU A 443 -7.79 -0.09 1.01
CA LEU A 443 -8.44 -0.36 -0.27
C LEU A 443 -7.68 -1.43 -1.08
N GLU A 444 -6.35 -1.43 -1.04
CA GLU A 444 -5.51 -2.43 -1.72
C GLU A 444 -5.67 -3.82 -1.11
N LYS A 445 -5.94 -3.93 0.19
CA LYS A 445 -6.28 -5.24 0.79
C LYS A 445 -7.59 -5.79 0.26
N ALA A 446 -8.55 -4.93 -0.06
CA ALA A 446 -9.86 -5.32 -0.59
C ALA A 446 -9.79 -5.64 -2.10
N THR A 447 -9.02 -4.86 -2.85
CA THR A 447 -8.77 -5.03 -4.28
C THR A 447 -7.26 -4.89 -4.56
N PRO A 448 -6.51 -6.02 -4.50
CA PRO A 448 -5.06 -6.00 -4.69
C PRO A 448 -4.64 -5.47 -6.07
N PRO A 449 -3.41 -4.92 -6.20
CA PRO A 449 -2.81 -4.63 -7.49
C PRO A 449 -2.83 -5.85 -8.41
N VAL A 450 -3.12 -5.61 -9.69
CA VAL A 450 -3.08 -6.64 -10.73
C VAL A 450 -1.75 -6.50 -11.47
N LYS A 451 -1.01 -7.60 -11.58
CA LYS A 451 0.33 -7.62 -12.17
C LYS A 451 0.36 -8.47 -13.42
N ASP A 452 1.01 -7.97 -14.46
CA ASP A 452 1.45 -8.78 -15.59
C ASP A 452 2.78 -9.46 -15.24
N GLU A 453 2.80 -10.79 -15.19
CA GLU A 453 3.97 -11.55 -14.71
C GLU A 453 5.17 -11.48 -15.66
N ALA A 454 4.94 -11.23 -16.96
CA ALA A 454 6.00 -11.22 -17.96
C ALA A 454 6.81 -9.92 -17.91
N THR A 455 6.13 -8.80 -17.75
CA THR A 455 6.74 -7.46 -17.75
C THR A 455 6.92 -6.88 -16.35
N GLY A 456 6.21 -7.42 -15.37
CA GLY A 456 6.17 -6.89 -14.01
C GLY A 456 5.37 -5.60 -13.86
N ILE A 457 4.68 -5.14 -14.91
CA ILE A 457 3.83 -3.94 -14.86
C ILE A 457 2.62 -4.22 -13.97
N GLU A 458 2.30 -3.26 -13.10
CA GLU A 458 1.19 -3.35 -12.16
C GLU A 458 0.14 -2.28 -12.45
N ALA A 459 -1.13 -2.65 -12.32
CA ALA A 459 -2.27 -1.75 -12.38
C ALA A 459 -3.05 -1.78 -11.05
N VAL A 460 -3.34 -0.60 -10.51
CA VAL A 460 -4.09 -0.40 -9.26
C VAL A 460 -5.36 0.39 -9.56
N GLY A 461 -6.50 -0.13 -9.09
CA GLY A 461 -7.81 0.48 -9.29
C GLY A 461 -8.65 -0.15 -10.41
N LEU A 462 -8.22 -1.27 -10.99
CA LEU A 462 -9.05 -2.06 -11.91
C LEU A 462 -10.27 -2.67 -11.19
N PRO A 463 -11.39 -2.91 -11.90
CA PRO A 463 -12.52 -3.63 -11.34
C PRO A 463 -12.13 -5.02 -10.82
N LYS A 464 -12.76 -5.47 -9.74
CA LYS A 464 -12.45 -6.75 -9.09
C LYS A 464 -12.59 -7.92 -10.08
N GLY A 465 -11.54 -8.71 -10.23
CA GLY A 465 -11.49 -9.89 -11.10
C GLY A 465 -11.03 -9.62 -12.53
N VAL A 466 -10.73 -8.36 -12.89
CA VAL A 466 -10.16 -7.99 -14.20
C VAL A 466 -8.65 -8.18 -14.16
N GLY A 467 -8.11 -8.95 -15.12
CA GLY A 467 -6.66 -9.14 -15.30
C GLY A 467 -5.98 -7.98 -16.02
N LEU A 468 -4.66 -8.06 -16.18
CA LEU A 468 -3.87 -7.13 -17.00
C LEU A 468 -3.12 -7.92 -18.07
N LYS A 469 -3.11 -7.42 -19.30
CA LYS A 469 -2.36 -7.97 -20.43
C LYS A 469 -1.42 -6.91 -20.97
N VAL A 470 -0.12 -7.24 -21.00
CA VAL A 470 0.91 -6.35 -21.52
C VAL A 470 1.64 -7.04 -22.66
N GLU A 471 1.73 -6.36 -23.79
CA GLU A 471 2.49 -6.78 -24.96
C GLU A 471 3.66 -5.80 -25.18
N PRO A 472 4.92 -6.24 -25.07
CA PRO A 472 6.07 -5.40 -25.40
C PRO A 472 6.14 -5.09 -26.90
N GLU A 473 6.34 -3.82 -27.25
CA GLU A 473 6.36 -3.34 -28.63
C GLU A 473 7.66 -2.61 -29.00
N THR A 474 8.66 -2.57 -28.10
CA THR A 474 9.91 -1.82 -28.30
C THR A 474 10.69 -2.20 -29.57
N ASN A 475 10.52 -3.43 -30.06
CA ASN A 475 11.20 -3.90 -31.27
C ASN A 475 10.45 -3.56 -32.57
N ASP A 476 9.26 -2.96 -32.47
CA ASP A 476 8.52 -2.46 -33.63
C ASP A 476 9.12 -1.11 -34.07
N THR A 477 9.82 -1.14 -35.21
CA THR A 477 10.52 0.03 -35.74
C THR A 477 9.55 1.13 -36.15
N ASP A 478 8.38 0.79 -36.67
CA ASP A 478 7.40 1.78 -37.14
C ASP A 478 6.79 2.52 -35.95
N LYS A 479 6.43 1.79 -34.89
CA LYS A 479 5.94 2.40 -33.65
C LYS A 479 7.01 3.24 -32.95
N THR A 480 8.26 2.79 -32.97
CA THR A 480 9.40 3.53 -32.42
C THR A 480 9.61 4.86 -33.15
N GLU A 481 9.56 4.88 -34.48
CA GLU A 481 9.70 6.12 -35.25
C GLU A 481 8.50 7.06 -35.05
N VAL A 482 7.29 6.52 -34.89
CA VAL A 482 6.10 7.32 -34.54
C VAL A 482 6.27 8.00 -33.17
N ALA A 483 6.75 7.28 -32.16
CA ALA A 483 6.99 7.84 -30.83
C ALA A 483 8.10 8.91 -30.85
N LYS A 484 9.19 8.68 -31.58
CA LYS A 484 10.26 9.69 -31.77
C LYS A 484 9.74 10.96 -32.44
N LYS A 485 8.91 10.81 -33.48
CA LYS A 485 8.29 11.95 -34.17
C LYS A 485 7.39 12.74 -33.21
N ALA A 486 6.56 12.05 -32.43
CA ALA A 486 5.70 12.69 -31.44
C ALA A 486 6.50 13.43 -30.35
N ALA A 487 7.64 12.87 -29.91
CA ALA A 487 8.52 13.53 -28.94
C ALA A 487 9.10 14.83 -29.51
N LYS A 488 9.52 14.82 -30.77
CA LYS A 488 10.01 16.01 -31.48
C LYS A 488 8.92 17.07 -31.65
N GLU A 489 7.69 16.67 -31.98
CA GLU A 489 6.54 17.57 -32.10
C GLU A 489 6.14 18.22 -30.77
N ALA A 490 6.39 17.53 -29.65
CA ALA A 490 6.18 18.03 -28.30
C ALA A 490 7.37 18.83 -27.73
N ASP A 491 8.40 19.13 -28.53
CA ASP A 491 9.64 19.81 -28.12
C ASP A 491 10.36 19.12 -26.95
N ILE A 492 10.26 17.78 -26.85
CA ILE A 492 11.00 17.00 -25.86
C ILE A 492 12.42 16.78 -26.39
N LYS A 493 13.35 17.57 -25.87
CA LYS A 493 14.78 17.53 -26.25
C LYS A 493 15.46 16.29 -25.68
N ASP A 494 16.44 15.78 -26.42
CA ASP A 494 17.28 14.64 -26.02
C ASP A 494 16.47 13.39 -25.62
N ALA A 495 15.33 13.20 -26.29
CA ALA A 495 14.39 12.11 -26.05
C ALA A 495 14.92 10.78 -26.58
N LYS A 496 15.02 9.79 -25.68
CA LYS A 496 15.32 8.40 -26.02
C LYS A 496 14.11 7.53 -25.69
N ILE A 497 13.60 6.82 -26.70
CA ILE A 497 12.54 5.83 -26.49
C ILE A 497 13.17 4.63 -25.78
N VAL A 498 12.77 4.41 -24.53
CA VAL A 498 13.34 3.38 -23.64
C VAL A 498 12.58 2.07 -23.82
N SER A 499 11.25 2.14 -23.85
CA SER A 499 10.39 0.98 -24.07
C SER A 499 9.03 1.40 -24.62
N LEU A 500 8.36 0.48 -25.32
CA LEU A 500 6.99 0.62 -25.80
C LEU A 500 6.18 -0.62 -25.41
N TYR A 501 4.90 -0.41 -25.10
CA TYR A 501 3.98 -1.45 -24.66
C TYR A 501 2.56 -1.19 -25.18
N SER A 502 1.84 -2.25 -25.53
CA SER A 502 0.37 -2.26 -25.55
C SER A 502 -0.10 -2.78 -24.18
N ILE A 503 -0.77 -1.93 -23.40
CA ILE A 503 -1.23 -2.25 -22.04
C ILE A 503 -2.75 -2.22 -22.05
N LYS A 504 -3.39 -3.37 -21.79
CA LYS A 504 -4.86 -3.50 -21.79
C LYS A 504 -5.35 -4.36 -20.63
N PRO A 505 -6.45 -3.99 -19.96
CA PRO A 505 -7.09 -4.88 -19.01
C PRO A 505 -7.75 -6.07 -19.72
N ASP A 506 -7.84 -7.21 -19.03
CA ASP A 506 -8.49 -8.41 -19.54
C ASP A 506 -10.02 -8.28 -19.42
N MET A 507 -10.60 -7.51 -20.34
CA MET A 507 -12.04 -7.27 -20.45
C MET A 507 -12.48 -7.24 -21.92
N SER A 508 -13.79 -7.19 -22.16
CA SER A 508 -14.33 -7.09 -23.52
C SER A 508 -13.96 -5.75 -24.17
N ASP A 509 -13.89 -5.71 -25.50
CA ASP A 509 -13.65 -4.46 -26.24
C ASP A 509 -14.71 -3.39 -25.94
N GLU A 510 -15.95 -3.81 -25.67
CA GLU A 510 -17.05 -2.91 -25.31
C GLU A 510 -16.82 -2.29 -23.92
N ASP A 511 -16.39 -3.08 -22.95
CA ASP A 511 -16.12 -2.60 -21.59
C ASP A 511 -14.84 -1.75 -21.54
N LEU A 512 -13.83 -2.11 -22.33
CA LEU A 512 -12.63 -1.29 -22.51
C LEU A 512 -12.97 0.06 -23.13
N ALA A 513 -13.84 0.08 -24.14
CA ALA A 513 -14.33 1.33 -24.72
C ALA A 513 -15.11 2.15 -23.69
N LYS A 514 -15.95 1.54 -22.85
CA LYS A 514 -16.65 2.25 -21.76
C LYS A 514 -15.66 2.87 -20.77
N PHE A 515 -14.67 2.09 -20.31
CA PHE A 515 -13.64 2.57 -19.40
C PHE A 515 -12.86 3.75 -20.00
N ASN A 516 -12.36 3.61 -21.23
CA ASN A 516 -11.54 4.64 -21.89
C ASN A 516 -12.29 5.94 -22.19
N ASN A 517 -13.63 5.92 -22.23
CA ASN A 517 -14.46 7.09 -22.50
C ASN A 517 -15.15 7.66 -21.24
N ASP A 518 -14.93 7.07 -20.08
CA ASP A 518 -15.49 7.55 -18.81
C ASP A 518 -14.48 8.46 -18.09
N PRO A 519 -14.80 9.75 -17.86
CA PRO A 519 -13.88 10.69 -17.20
C PRO A 519 -13.62 10.34 -15.72
N GLU A 520 -14.47 9.55 -15.09
CA GLU A 520 -14.29 9.08 -13.70
C GLU A 520 -13.52 7.76 -13.63
N SER A 521 -13.26 7.12 -14.78
CA SER A 521 -12.48 5.89 -14.86
C SER A 521 -10.99 6.21 -14.94
N PHE A 522 -10.25 5.82 -13.90
CA PHE A 522 -8.80 5.97 -13.86
C PHE A 522 -8.13 4.90 -13.00
N VAL A 523 -6.91 4.55 -13.37
CA VAL A 523 -6.04 3.64 -12.63
C VAL A 523 -4.66 4.25 -12.42
N THR A 524 -3.92 3.68 -11.48
CA THR A 524 -2.48 3.90 -11.37
C THR A 524 -1.73 2.75 -12.03
N LEU A 525 -0.82 3.06 -12.94
CA LEU A 525 0.15 2.12 -13.49
C LEU A 525 1.51 2.29 -12.81
N THR A 526 2.16 1.17 -12.52
CA THR A 526 3.55 1.10 -12.05
C THR A 526 4.36 0.27 -13.03
N LEU A 527 5.32 0.91 -13.68
CA LEU A 527 6.19 0.30 -14.69
C LEU A 527 7.58 0.10 -14.08
N PRO A 528 8.07 -1.13 -13.91
CA PRO A 528 9.44 -1.37 -13.50
C PRO A 528 10.43 -0.97 -14.60
N LEU A 529 11.58 -0.44 -14.21
CA LEU A 529 12.70 -0.08 -15.07
C LEU A 529 13.82 -1.11 -14.93
N GLY A 530 14.25 -1.68 -16.05
CA GLY A 530 15.49 -2.46 -16.11
C GLY A 530 16.72 -1.61 -15.76
N ASP A 531 17.82 -2.24 -15.37
CA ASP A 531 19.05 -1.52 -14.99
C ASP A 531 19.58 -0.62 -16.14
N ASP A 532 19.36 -1.01 -17.39
CA ASP A 532 19.71 -0.26 -18.61
C ASP A 532 18.69 0.83 -18.98
N GLN A 533 17.55 0.86 -18.28
CA GLN A 533 16.47 1.84 -18.45
C GLN A 533 16.50 2.94 -17.37
N GLN A 534 17.42 2.83 -16.42
CA GLN A 534 17.64 3.77 -15.33
C GLN A 534 18.68 4.85 -15.71
N GLY A 535 18.77 5.92 -14.92
CA GLY A 535 19.85 6.93 -15.03
C GLY A 535 19.57 8.12 -15.95
N TYR A 536 18.36 8.26 -16.49
CA TYR A 536 17.95 9.46 -17.22
C TYR A 536 17.69 10.64 -16.27
N ASN A 537 17.88 11.87 -16.73
CA ASN A 537 17.62 13.09 -15.95
C ASN A 537 16.14 13.26 -15.62
N SER A 538 15.27 12.88 -16.57
CA SER A 538 13.83 12.87 -16.36
C SER A 538 13.18 11.81 -17.25
N TYR A 539 11.94 11.47 -16.91
CA TYR A 539 11.13 10.53 -17.67
C TYR A 539 9.83 11.20 -18.11
N LYS A 540 9.34 10.78 -19.27
CA LYS A 540 8.01 11.09 -19.79
C LYS A 540 7.36 9.79 -20.26
N ILE A 541 6.05 9.70 -20.09
CA ILE A 541 5.27 8.60 -20.66
C ILE A 541 4.61 9.11 -21.93
N TYR A 542 4.97 8.49 -23.04
CA TYR A 542 4.24 8.54 -24.30
C TYR A 542 2.96 7.70 -24.13
N HIS A 543 1.78 8.27 -24.32
CA HIS A 543 0.54 7.51 -24.35
C HIS A 543 -0.27 7.90 -25.58
N LYS A 544 -0.38 6.97 -26.52
CA LYS A 544 -1.11 7.16 -27.77
C LYS A 544 -2.45 6.45 -27.69
N LYS A 545 -3.50 7.26 -27.55
CA LYS A 545 -4.88 6.81 -27.40
C LYS A 545 -5.39 6.10 -28.64
N THR A 546 -6.49 5.38 -28.47
CA THR A 546 -7.15 4.63 -29.56
C THR A 546 -7.67 5.53 -30.68
N ASP A 547 -7.90 6.82 -30.42
CA ASP A 547 -8.27 7.81 -31.44
C ASP A 547 -7.06 8.39 -32.21
N GLY A 548 -5.85 7.95 -31.87
CA GLY A 548 -4.59 8.38 -32.48
C GLY A 548 -3.96 9.62 -31.83
N THR A 549 -4.61 10.26 -30.86
CA THR A 549 -4.04 11.39 -30.12
C THR A 549 -2.94 10.93 -29.17
N VAL A 550 -1.92 11.77 -28.99
CA VAL A 550 -0.81 11.52 -28.07
C VAL A 550 -0.94 12.44 -26.88
N GLU A 551 -0.86 11.85 -25.68
CA GLU A 551 -0.75 12.55 -24.42
C GLU A 551 0.61 12.25 -23.77
N TRP A 552 1.19 13.25 -23.11
CA TRP A 552 2.48 13.14 -22.44
C TRP A 552 2.28 13.23 -20.93
N ILE A 553 2.50 12.13 -20.23
CA ILE A 553 2.33 12.06 -18.77
C ILE A 553 3.70 12.22 -18.11
N THR A 554 3.76 12.99 -17.03
CA THR A 554 4.97 13.06 -16.19
C THR A 554 4.84 12.02 -15.08
N PRO A 555 5.58 10.90 -15.12
CA PRO A 555 5.51 9.89 -14.10
C PRO A 555 6.26 10.34 -12.84
N THR A 556 5.88 9.74 -11.71
CA THR A 556 6.67 9.80 -10.48
C THR A 556 7.67 8.65 -10.48
N LEU A 557 8.96 8.95 -10.37
CA LEU A 557 9.99 7.95 -10.15
C LEU A 557 9.92 7.46 -8.69
N SER A 558 9.92 6.14 -8.49
CA SER A 558 9.95 5.54 -7.16
C SER A 558 11.20 5.95 -6.39
N ALA A 559 11.14 5.93 -5.06
CA ALA A 559 12.24 6.37 -4.20
C ALA A 559 13.54 5.57 -4.39
N ASP A 560 13.44 4.32 -4.83
CA ASP A 560 14.58 3.46 -5.17
C ASP A 560 15.08 3.65 -6.62
N GLY A 561 14.41 4.49 -7.42
CA GLY A 561 14.75 4.76 -8.82
C GLY A 561 14.37 3.65 -9.80
N LYS A 562 13.60 2.64 -9.37
CA LYS A 562 13.38 1.40 -10.15
C LYS A 562 12.03 1.29 -10.83
N SER A 563 11.10 2.21 -10.59
CA SER A 563 9.77 2.15 -11.17
C SER A 563 9.22 3.54 -11.49
N LEU A 564 8.43 3.62 -12.56
CA LEU A 564 7.66 4.81 -12.94
C LEU A 564 6.20 4.61 -12.57
N ILE A 565 5.64 5.55 -11.80
CA ILE A 565 4.29 5.48 -11.25
C ILE A 565 3.49 6.64 -11.82
N PHE A 566 2.37 6.36 -12.49
CA PHE A 566 1.55 7.40 -13.11
C PHE A 566 0.08 7.00 -13.20
N LYS A 567 -0.77 8.03 -13.29
CA LYS A 567 -2.22 7.89 -13.42
C LYS A 567 -2.60 7.87 -14.90
N VAL A 568 -3.54 7.01 -15.27
CA VAL A 568 -4.10 6.96 -16.63
C VAL A 568 -5.62 6.84 -16.57
N SER A 569 -6.32 7.44 -17.52
CA SER A 569 -7.78 7.33 -17.69
C SER A 569 -8.19 6.50 -18.91
N ALA A 570 -7.23 6.00 -19.68
CA ALA A 570 -7.48 5.12 -20.81
C ALA A 570 -6.31 4.15 -20.98
N PHE A 571 -6.60 2.96 -21.50
CA PHE A 571 -5.63 1.93 -21.85
C PHE A 571 -5.46 1.84 -23.37
N SER A 572 -4.22 1.85 -23.84
CA SER A 572 -3.86 1.74 -25.26
C SER A 572 -2.36 1.46 -25.45
N GLU A 573 -1.65 2.28 -26.23
CA GLU A 573 -0.21 2.17 -26.49
C GLU A 573 0.55 3.14 -25.57
N PHE A 574 1.51 2.63 -24.81
CA PHE A 574 2.33 3.38 -23.87
C PHE A 574 3.81 3.26 -24.22
N GLY A 575 4.59 4.26 -23.83
CA GLY A 575 6.03 4.26 -24.01
C GLY A 575 6.74 5.01 -22.90
N VAL A 576 7.89 4.48 -22.46
CA VAL A 576 8.80 5.21 -21.58
C VAL A 576 9.78 5.97 -22.43
N VAL A 577 9.87 7.28 -22.19
CA VAL A 577 10.84 8.16 -22.83
C VAL A 577 11.74 8.75 -21.77
N GLY A 578 13.03 8.42 -21.84
CA GLY A 578 14.06 9.02 -21.01
C GLY A 578 14.58 10.28 -21.69
N THR A 579 14.78 11.34 -20.91
CA THR A 579 15.50 12.53 -21.38
C THR A 579 16.87 12.54 -20.73
N GLU A 580 17.92 12.51 -21.54
CA GLU A 580 19.28 12.75 -21.05
C GLU A 580 19.45 14.24 -20.74
N ALA A 581 20.43 14.60 -19.91
CA ALA A 581 20.80 16.01 -19.77
C ALA A 581 21.12 16.55 -21.18
N PRO A 582 20.70 17.78 -21.55
CA PRO A 582 21.35 18.42 -22.68
C PRO A 582 22.83 18.40 -22.35
N THR A 583 23.65 17.78 -23.21
CA THR A 583 25.10 17.77 -23.04
C THR A 583 25.52 19.22 -22.81
N GLU A 584 25.93 19.56 -21.58
CA GLU A 584 26.31 20.93 -21.26
C GLU A 584 27.57 21.21 -22.07
N ILE A 585 27.43 21.95 -23.17
CA ILE A 585 28.56 22.34 -24.01
C ILE A 585 29.41 23.28 -23.15
N PRO A 586 30.62 22.88 -22.74
CA PRO A 586 31.43 23.67 -21.81
C PRO A 586 31.68 25.06 -22.39
N THR A 587 31.57 26.12 -21.57
CA THR A 587 32.03 27.44 -21.98
C THR A 587 33.54 27.41 -22.16
N VAL A 588 34.02 27.94 -23.28
CA VAL A 588 35.45 28.00 -23.64
C VAL A 588 35.92 29.44 -23.71
N ASP A 589 37.12 29.72 -23.23
CA ASP A 589 37.69 31.07 -23.18
C ASP A 589 38.89 31.18 -24.12
N PHE A 590 38.76 32.11 -25.07
CA PHE A 590 39.85 32.53 -25.93
C PHE A 590 40.37 33.90 -25.49
N SER A 591 41.69 34.05 -25.56
CA SER A 591 42.35 35.34 -25.46
C SER A 591 42.93 35.76 -26.80
N TYR A 592 42.90 37.05 -27.07
CA TYR A 592 43.49 37.66 -28.25
C TYR A 592 44.16 38.98 -27.93
N ARG A 593 45.13 39.37 -28.75
CA ARG A 593 45.79 40.68 -28.68
C ARG A 593 46.22 41.13 -30.06
N THR A 594 46.36 42.44 -30.22
CA THR A 594 46.76 43.07 -31.48
C THR A 594 48.03 43.89 -31.32
N HIS A 595 48.84 43.94 -32.38
CA HIS A 595 49.99 44.83 -32.51
C HIS A 595 49.53 46.14 -33.14
N VAL A 596 49.61 47.24 -32.39
CA VAL A 596 49.11 48.56 -32.81
C VAL A 596 50.27 49.47 -33.16
N GLN A 597 50.15 50.19 -34.28
CA GLN A 597 51.13 51.18 -34.71
C GLN A 597 51.52 52.14 -33.58
N ASN A 598 52.83 52.36 -33.41
CA ASN A 598 53.45 53.25 -32.41
C ASN A 598 53.18 52.86 -30.93
N VAL A 599 52.50 51.74 -30.68
CA VAL A 599 52.18 51.24 -29.34
C VAL A 599 52.84 49.87 -29.11
N GLY A 600 52.84 49.01 -30.13
CA GLY A 600 53.32 47.64 -30.03
C GLY A 600 52.20 46.66 -29.68
N TRP A 601 52.57 45.49 -29.17
CA TRP A 601 51.64 44.48 -28.68
C TRP A 601 50.89 45.00 -27.45
N GLN A 602 49.56 44.92 -27.49
CA GLN A 602 48.72 45.23 -26.33
C GLN A 602 48.54 44.01 -25.42
N ASP A 603 47.99 44.25 -24.22
CA ASP A 603 47.62 43.19 -23.29
C ASP A 603 46.58 42.23 -23.90
N TRP A 604 46.65 40.97 -23.48
CA TRP A 604 45.66 39.96 -23.84
C TRP A 604 44.26 40.36 -23.37
N LYS A 605 43.30 40.24 -24.27
CA LYS A 605 41.87 40.45 -24.05
C LYS A 605 41.14 39.13 -24.16
N ASN A 606 40.11 38.94 -23.34
CA ASN A 606 39.30 37.73 -23.37
C ASN A 606 38.06 37.92 -24.24
N ASN A 607 37.35 36.82 -24.51
CA ASN A 607 36.07 36.77 -25.21
C ASN A 607 35.22 38.05 -25.05
N GLY A 608 34.93 38.71 -26.18
CA GLY A 608 34.10 39.91 -26.27
C GLY A 608 34.79 41.25 -25.93
N ALA A 609 35.95 41.27 -25.29
CA ALA A 609 36.64 42.51 -24.93
C ALA A 609 37.48 43.10 -26.08
N MET A 610 37.28 44.38 -26.40
CA MET A 610 37.99 45.06 -27.50
C MET A 610 39.53 44.96 -27.37
N SER A 611 40.19 44.48 -28.43
CA SER A 611 41.64 44.63 -28.65
C SER A 611 41.90 45.63 -29.77
N GLY A 612 42.86 46.55 -29.59
CA GLY A 612 43.15 47.64 -30.53
C GLY A 612 42.87 49.03 -29.97
N THR A 613 42.55 49.96 -30.87
CA THR A 613 42.13 51.33 -30.57
C THR A 613 40.91 51.72 -31.40
N GLN A 614 40.16 52.71 -30.95
CA GLN A 614 39.02 53.25 -31.69
C GLN A 614 39.22 54.76 -31.83
N GLY A 615 39.13 55.28 -33.06
CA GLY A 615 39.16 56.72 -33.33
C GLY A 615 40.52 57.39 -33.13
N ARG A 616 41.58 56.61 -32.82
CA ARG A 616 42.95 57.13 -32.63
C ARG A 616 43.78 57.18 -33.91
N SER A 617 43.22 56.69 -35.01
CA SER A 617 43.90 56.62 -36.30
C SER A 617 45.20 55.79 -36.33
N LEU A 618 45.27 54.75 -35.50
CA LEU A 618 46.39 53.82 -35.44
C LEU A 618 45.99 52.50 -36.08
N ARG A 619 46.82 52.00 -37.00
CA ARG A 619 46.56 50.70 -37.68
C ARG A 619 46.90 49.53 -36.77
N LEU A 620 46.15 48.45 -36.90
CA LEU A 620 46.60 47.11 -36.52
C LEU A 620 47.62 46.63 -37.55
N GLU A 621 48.68 45.97 -37.07
CA GLU A 621 49.75 45.40 -37.89
C GLU A 621 49.83 43.87 -37.75
N GLY A 622 49.33 43.31 -36.63
CA GLY A 622 49.27 41.88 -36.40
C GLY A 622 48.29 41.51 -35.28
N ILE A 623 47.97 40.22 -35.20
CA ILE A 623 47.06 39.63 -34.22
C ILE A 623 47.53 38.24 -33.78
N GLU A 624 47.30 37.92 -32.51
CA GLU A 624 47.40 36.57 -31.96
C GLU A 624 46.10 36.23 -31.24
N ILE A 625 45.61 34.99 -31.43
CA ILE A 625 44.42 34.43 -30.79
C ILE A 625 44.76 33.02 -30.32
N LYS A 626 44.46 32.69 -29.07
CA LYS A 626 44.68 31.37 -28.49
C LYS A 626 43.61 31.01 -27.49
N ARG A 627 43.38 29.70 -27.33
CA ARG A 627 42.58 29.18 -26.23
C ARG A 627 43.34 29.30 -24.91
N THR A 628 42.62 29.62 -23.84
CA THR A 628 43.22 29.88 -22.51
C THR A 628 42.55 29.13 -21.37
N ASP A 629 41.39 28.51 -21.59
CA ASP A 629 40.76 27.63 -20.62
C ASP A 629 41.41 26.22 -20.60
N THR A 630 40.99 25.42 -19.62
CA THR A 630 41.41 24.01 -19.45
C THR A 630 40.23 23.05 -19.60
N ALA A 631 39.17 23.43 -20.30
CA ALA A 631 38.03 22.54 -20.52
C ALA A 631 38.44 21.33 -21.37
N ASP A 632 37.90 20.16 -21.03
CA ASP A 632 38.20 18.91 -21.75
C ASP A 632 37.37 18.83 -23.03
N VAL A 633 37.72 19.66 -24.02
CA VAL A 633 37.12 19.69 -25.37
C VAL A 633 38.22 19.80 -26.41
N ASP A 634 38.09 19.09 -27.53
CA ASP A 634 39.00 19.16 -28.68
C ASP A 634 38.62 20.35 -29.57
N LEU A 635 39.07 21.53 -29.16
CA LEU A 635 38.78 22.81 -29.79
C LEU A 635 40.04 23.68 -29.87
N GLY A 636 40.37 24.10 -31.09
CA GLY A 636 41.41 25.09 -31.41
C GLY A 636 40.87 26.21 -32.31
N ILE A 637 41.71 27.20 -32.62
CA ILE A 637 41.33 28.35 -33.47
C ILE A 637 42.38 28.63 -34.54
N ARG A 638 41.93 28.95 -35.76
CA ARG A 638 42.80 29.46 -36.82
C ARG A 638 42.27 30.74 -37.42
N TYR A 639 43.19 31.59 -37.85
CA TYR A 639 42.93 32.92 -38.39
C TYR A 639 44.01 33.32 -39.40
N GLU A 640 43.63 34.20 -40.33
CA GLU A 640 44.56 34.87 -41.23
C GLU A 640 44.10 36.29 -41.52
N THR A 641 45.03 37.15 -41.93
CA THR A 641 44.76 38.57 -42.15
C THR A 641 45.07 38.96 -43.59
N HIS A 642 44.33 39.95 -44.09
CA HIS A 642 44.63 40.63 -45.34
C HIS A 642 45.52 41.84 -45.03
N ILE A 643 46.74 41.84 -45.55
CA ILE A 643 47.78 42.80 -45.20
C ILE A 643 48.05 43.71 -46.41
N GLU A 644 48.27 45.00 -46.15
CA GLU A 644 48.67 45.96 -47.18
C GLU A 644 49.84 45.46 -48.04
N ASN A 645 49.70 45.59 -49.36
CA ASN A 645 50.67 45.19 -50.38
C ASN A 645 51.02 43.69 -50.42
N ILE A 646 50.34 42.86 -49.63
CA ILE A 646 50.53 41.40 -49.59
C ILE A 646 49.24 40.69 -50.00
N GLY A 647 48.09 41.17 -49.51
CA GLY A 647 46.81 40.48 -49.63
C GLY A 647 46.59 39.53 -48.44
N TRP A 648 45.72 38.55 -48.64
CA TRP A 648 45.55 37.44 -47.69
C TRP A 648 46.86 36.65 -47.56
N GLU A 649 47.23 36.25 -46.35
CA GLU A 649 48.39 35.38 -46.13
C GLU A 649 48.19 33.99 -46.79
N ASP A 650 49.28 33.39 -47.29
CA ASP A 650 49.24 32.06 -47.95
C ASP A 650 48.91 30.89 -47.00
N SER A 651 48.91 31.13 -45.68
CA SER A 651 48.67 30.09 -44.67
C SER A 651 47.96 30.64 -43.44
N TRP A 652 46.92 29.94 -43.01
CA TRP A 652 46.25 30.14 -41.73
C TRP A 652 47.24 29.99 -40.57
N LYS A 653 47.15 30.90 -39.61
CA LYS A 653 47.85 30.82 -38.32
C LYS A 653 46.89 30.25 -37.29
N ALA A 654 47.42 29.61 -36.26
CA ALA A 654 46.61 28.97 -35.23
C ALA A 654 47.19 29.22 -33.84
N ASP A 655 46.32 29.20 -32.83
CA ASP A 655 46.67 29.02 -31.42
C ASP A 655 47.92 29.78 -30.94
N GLY A 656 47.81 31.11 -30.97
CA GLY A 656 48.83 32.05 -30.48
C GLY A 656 49.94 32.37 -31.48
N ILE A 657 49.95 31.77 -32.67
CA ILE A 657 50.88 32.13 -33.74
C ILE A 657 50.42 33.42 -34.43
N MET A 658 51.30 34.41 -34.49
CA MET A 658 51.02 35.71 -35.08
C MET A 658 50.61 35.64 -36.56
N SER A 659 49.52 36.35 -36.87
CA SER A 659 49.06 36.69 -38.21
C SER A 659 49.25 38.20 -38.45
N GLY A 660 49.77 38.59 -39.62
CA GLY A 660 50.16 39.98 -39.91
C GLY A 660 51.67 40.21 -40.08
N THR A 661 52.14 41.43 -39.79
CA THR A 661 53.57 41.78 -39.86
C THR A 661 54.04 42.62 -38.67
N GLU A 662 55.28 42.42 -38.25
CA GLU A 662 55.93 43.19 -37.18
C GLU A 662 57.10 43.99 -37.76
N GLY A 663 57.21 45.26 -37.41
CA GLY A 663 58.31 46.14 -37.85
C GLY A 663 58.27 46.55 -39.33
N ARG A 664 57.28 46.10 -40.11
CA ARG A 664 57.15 46.40 -41.55
C ARG A 664 56.24 47.59 -41.86
N SER A 665 55.55 48.13 -40.86
CA SER A 665 54.62 49.26 -40.99
C SER A 665 53.46 49.03 -41.96
N LEU A 666 53.02 47.78 -42.15
CA LEU A 666 51.89 47.43 -43.02
C LEU A 666 50.61 47.30 -42.20
N ARG A 667 49.49 47.85 -42.70
CA ARG A 667 48.18 47.72 -42.04
C ARG A 667 47.54 46.36 -42.31
N LEU A 668 46.76 45.88 -41.35
CA LEU A 668 45.71 44.91 -41.60
C LEU A 668 44.49 45.62 -42.20
N GLU A 669 43.89 45.03 -43.22
CA GLU A 669 42.68 45.52 -43.89
C GLU A 669 41.47 44.62 -43.64
N ALA A 670 41.68 43.32 -43.44
CA ALA A 670 40.63 42.34 -43.14
C ALA A 670 41.19 41.13 -42.37
N ILE A 671 40.29 40.33 -41.80
CA ILE A 671 40.59 39.10 -41.06
C ILE A 671 39.47 38.06 -41.28
N ARG A 672 39.82 36.78 -41.24
CA ARG A 672 38.86 35.67 -41.11
C ARG A 672 39.33 34.70 -40.03
N ILE A 673 38.38 34.13 -39.29
CA ILE A 673 38.63 33.32 -38.09
C ILE A 673 37.68 32.12 -38.09
N GLU A 674 38.20 30.92 -37.89
CA GLU A 674 37.39 29.72 -37.74
C GLU A 674 37.91 28.78 -36.65
N LEU A 675 36.99 27.97 -36.10
CA LEU A 675 37.28 26.98 -35.08
C LEU A 675 37.75 25.67 -35.72
N THR A 676 38.61 24.95 -35.02
CA THR A 676 39.19 23.66 -35.44
C THR A 676 39.09 22.64 -34.30
N GLY A 677 39.35 21.36 -34.58
CA GLY A 677 39.21 20.25 -33.62
C GLY A 677 37.89 19.48 -33.77
N ALA A 678 37.79 18.29 -33.19
CA ALA A 678 36.63 17.40 -33.31
C ALA A 678 35.34 18.00 -32.72
N ASP A 679 35.46 18.89 -31.74
CA ASP A 679 34.34 19.53 -31.05
C ASP A 679 33.95 20.89 -31.65
N ALA A 680 34.64 21.38 -32.68
CA ALA A 680 34.31 22.65 -33.35
C ALA A 680 32.86 22.72 -33.85
N LYS A 681 32.26 21.58 -34.21
CA LYS A 681 30.85 21.47 -34.61
C LYS A 681 29.84 21.84 -33.51
N ASN A 682 30.29 21.96 -32.25
CA ASN A 682 29.46 22.30 -31.08
C ASN A 682 29.56 23.79 -30.70
N TYR A 683 30.36 24.59 -31.42
CA TYR A 683 30.60 26.00 -31.13
C TYR A 683 30.41 26.88 -32.37
N ASP A 684 30.28 28.19 -32.13
CA ASP A 684 30.36 29.24 -33.13
C ASP A 684 31.35 30.33 -32.67
N VAL A 685 32.18 30.85 -33.59
CA VAL A 685 33.03 32.02 -33.36
C VAL A 685 32.44 33.23 -34.09
N TYR A 686 32.29 34.33 -33.36
CA TYR A 686 31.85 35.63 -33.88
C TYR A 686 32.97 36.65 -33.70
N TYR A 687 33.20 37.47 -34.72
CA TYR A 687 34.19 38.54 -34.66
C TYR A 687 33.75 39.79 -35.41
N GLN A 688 34.11 40.93 -34.84
CA GLN A 688 33.73 42.26 -35.31
C GLN A 688 34.98 43.11 -35.42
N VAL A 689 35.15 43.86 -36.51
CA VAL A 689 36.31 44.74 -36.69
C VAL A 689 35.88 46.20 -36.82
N HIS A 690 36.74 47.10 -36.34
CA HIS A 690 36.62 48.54 -36.55
C HIS A 690 37.55 48.96 -37.70
N ALA A 691 36.98 49.39 -38.82
CA ALA A 691 37.73 49.80 -40.00
C ALA A 691 37.69 51.33 -40.19
N GLN A 692 38.82 51.89 -40.65
CA GLN A 692 38.92 53.30 -40.99
C GLN A 692 37.82 53.74 -41.96
N ASN A 693 37.22 54.91 -41.73
CA ASN A 693 36.15 55.52 -42.52
C ASN A 693 34.82 54.72 -42.56
N THR A 694 34.76 53.57 -41.89
CA THR A 694 33.58 52.71 -41.81
C THR A 694 33.04 52.64 -40.39
N GLY A 695 33.92 52.65 -39.39
CA GLY A 695 33.55 52.39 -38.00
C GLY A 695 33.52 50.89 -37.72
N TRP A 696 32.73 50.49 -36.72
CA TRP A 696 32.47 49.08 -36.45
C TRP A 696 31.65 48.46 -37.59
N MET A 697 32.05 47.26 -38.02
CA MET A 697 31.36 46.48 -39.05
C MET A 697 30.42 45.46 -38.41
N ALA A 698 29.56 44.76 -39.16
CA ALA A 698 28.77 43.68 -38.57
C ALA A 698 29.67 42.52 -38.10
N PHE A 699 29.15 41.66 -37.21
CA PHE A 699 29.84 40.42 -36.84
C PHE A 699 29.92 39.46 -38.04
N ALA A 700 31.12 38.98 -38.34
CA ALA A 700 31.34 37.80 -39.16
C ALA A 700 31.30 36.53 -38.29
N LYS A 701 30.99 35.39 -38.92
CA LYS A 701 30.86 34.10 -38.24
C LYS A 701 31.67 33.01 -38.94
N ASN A 702 32.33 32.14 -38.18
CA ASN A 702 32.87 30.84 -38.63
C ASN A 702 33.56 30.85 -40.02
N GLY A 703 34.61 31.65 -40.19
CA GLY A 703 35.43 31.71 -41.40
C GLY A 703 34.98 32.73 -42.44
N GLU A 704 33.87 33.44 -42.23
CA GLU A 704 33.44 34.56 -43.06
C GLU A 704 34.45 35.74 -43.01
N ASP A 705 34.64 36.47 -44.09
CA ASP A 705 35.58 37.60 -44.06
C ASP A 705 35.04 38.76 -43.19
N ALA A 706 35.93 39.50 -42.53
CA ALA A 706 35.61 40.73 -41.79
C ALA A 706 36.61 41.84 -42.13
N GLY A 707 36.13 43.05 -42.46
CA GLY A 707 36.98 44.20 -42.80
C GLY A 707 36.79 44.74 -44.21
N THR A 708 37.82 45.40 -44.74
CA THR A 708 37.74 46.26 -45.93
C THR A 708 38.88 45.98 -46.92
N ALA A 709 38.99 44.74 -47.39
CA ALA A 709 40.09 44.31 -48.26
C ALA A 709 40.15 45.12 -49.57
N GLY A 710 41.33 45.63 -49.92
CA GLY A 710 41.56 46.38 -51.17
C GLY A 710 41.10 47.84 -51.14
N PHE A 711 40.44 48.31 -50.08
CA PHE A 711 40.06 49.72 -49.93
C PHE A 711 41.20 50.62 -49.43
N GLY A 712 42.26 50.03 -48.90
CA GLY A 712 43.32 50.78 -48.24
C GLY A 712 42.97 51.27 -46.84
N TYR A 713 41.88 50.80 -46.25
CA TYR A 713 41.42 51.19 -44.93
C TYR A 713 42.03 50.26 -43.88
N ARG A 714 42.65 50.86 -42.85
CA ARG A 714 43.23 50.11 -41.73
C ARG A 714 42.14 49.58 -40.82
N LEU A 715 42.35 48.38 -40.28
CA LEU A 715 41.70 47.96 -39.05
C LEU A 715 42.32 48.71 -37.87
N GLU A 716 41.49 49.10 -36.90
CA GLU A 716 41.92 49.78 -35.68
C GLU A 716 41.63 48.95 -34.42
N GLY A 717 40.57 48.13 -34.44
CA GLY A 717 40.17 47.30 -33.31
C GLY A 717 39.38 46.05 -33.73
N ILE A 718 39.28 45.09 -32.81
CA ILE A 718 38.59 43.81 -32.99
C ILE A 718 37.94 43.30 -31.70
N HIS A 719 36.78 42.68 -31.84
CA HIS A 719 36.16 41.79 -30.86
C HIS A 719 36.15 40.35 -31.40
N VAL A 720 36.46 39.38 -30.56
CA VAL A 720 36.34 37.94 -30.85
C VAL A 720 35.61 37.29 -29.69
N ILE A 721 34.61 36.45 -29.97
CA ILE A 721 33.89 35.67 -28.96
C ILE A 721 33.59 34.28 -29.51
N VAL A 722 33.75 33.26 -28.65
CA VAL A 722 33.35 31.89 -28.95
C VAL A 722 32.20 31.51 -28.02
N VAL A 723 31.13 30.95 -28.57
CA VAL A 723 29.92 30.57 -27.85
C VAL A 723 29.48 29.16 -28.22
N PRO A 724 28.74 28.45 -27.34
CA PRO A 724 28.04 27.23 -27.73
C PRO A 724 27.16 27.45 -28.96
N LYS A 725 27.09 26.44 -29.82
CA LYS A 725 26.38 26.55 -31.10
C LYS A 725 24.91 26.88 -30.92
N GLY A 726 24.41 27.79 -31.76
CA GLY A 726 23.02 28.25 -31.72
C GLY A 726 22.76 29.42 -30.77
N GLN A 727 23.75 29.85 -29.98
CA GLN A 727 23.71 31.16 -29.31
C GLN A 727 23.79 32.29 -30.35
N ALA A 728 23.07 33.38 -30.12
CA ALA A 728 23.11 34.55 -30.99
C ALA A 728 24.48 35.26 -30.89
N ALA A 729 24.86 35.97 -31.97
CA ALA A 729 25.99 36.90 -31.91
C ALA A 729 25.75 37.96 -30.81
N PRO A 730 26.79 38.52 -30.19
CA PRO A 730 26.63 39.70 -29.35
C PRO A 730 25.96 40.83 -30.12
N THR A 731 25.32 41.75 -29.39
CA THR A 731 24.84 42.99 -29.99
C THR A 731 26.04 43.76 -30.57
N PRO A 732 26.02 44.14 -31.86
CA PRO A 732 27.05 45.00 -32.43
C PRO A 732 27.19 46.32 -31.66
N GLU A 733 28.40 46.88 -31.63
CA GLU A 733 28.65 48.23 -31.11
C GLU A 733 27.74 49.28 -31.77
N ASP A 734 27.38 50.32 -31.01
CA ASP A 734 26.49 51.38 -31.53
C ASP A 734 27.13 52.09 -32.75
N GLY A 735 26.31 52.30 -33.79
CA GLY A 735 26.76 52.83 -35.08
C GLY A 735 27.46 51.83 -35.99
N SER A 736 27.43 50.53 -35.68
CA SER A 736 27.94 49.50 -36.60
C SER A 736 27.18 49.46 -37.92
N ILE A 737 27.89 49.25 -39.03
CA ILE A 737 27.24 49.01 -40.33
C ILE A 737 26.72 47.57 -40.44
N GLU A 738 25.75 47.31 -41.30
CA GLU A 738 25.09 46.00 -41.44
C GLU A 738 25.95 44.92 -42.14
N THR A 739 27.06 45.31 -42.78
CA THR A 739 27.95 44.36 -43.48
C THR A 739 29.24 44.13 -42.71
N ALA A 740 29.65 42.86 -42.61
CA ALA A 740 30.89 42.47 -41.92
C ALA A 740 32.14 42.67 -42.81
N PHE A 741 31.96 42.63 -44.14
CA PHE A 741 33.06 42.70 -45.10
C PHE A 741 32.72 43.55 -46.33
N LEU A 742 33.71 44.31 -46.77
CA LEU A 742 33.72 45.04 -48.03
C LEU A 742 35.00 44.69 -48.79
N VAL A 743 34.88 44.41 -50.08
CA VAL A 743 36.03 44.16 -50.96
C VAL A 743 36.03 45.11 -52.15
N LYS A 744 37.21 45.61 -52.51
CA LYS A 744 37.43 46.39 -53.73
C LYS A 744 38.36 45.59 -54.63
N ASN A 745 37.82 45.13 -55.75
CA ASN A 745 38.56 44.38 -56.78
C ASN A 745 39.57 45.25 -57.52
#